data_AF-A0A847QSK8-F1
#
_entry.id   AF-A0A847QSK8-F1
#
_cell.length_a   1.000
_cell.length_b   1.000
_cell.length_c   1.000
_cell.angle_alpha   90.00
_cell.angle_beta   90.00
_cell.angle_gamma   90.00
#
_symmetry.space_group_name_H-M   'P 1'
#
loop_
_entity.id
_entity.type
_entity.pdbx_description
1 polymer ?
#
loop_
_entity_poly.entity_id
_entity_poly.type
_entity_poly.pdbx_seq_one_letter_code
_entity_poly.pdbx_strand_id
1 'polypeptide(L)'
;MNKSKGIAILAIIAMLLAMLPAAGFADSTDTVRLAGANRVETALKICDEGWKSATTVILASSDEAHLFDALVAAPLAGQEDAPILVTPKNALNSKVKAKLKELGAKKVYIVGALSESVRNEVTAIGGLTVVKLGSADKRATARAVAAELDNPAGTFVVGDGGLADALSVASYAAAYNYSIAITDANGNIAKSDLRGDTIYIVGGKARVNDITGAKRFGGADRYKTNAEVAKGLNFNFDQVYLANGLTLVDALSVAPLAAKNRAFVQLCSTSYVAPVDELKAGSKVTVVGGTVAVPSAIVNKLTSTLKARAQQKPDFTVQTENLIQLDLQINGKGYDEEALRDAHNYDFKGYVNGNLRSIDVVDVEVNNNKVTLTLERPVDNQSEGTLVIDASVADEKYTLKDIMFFDNKMPTVKEVEVIGKNTVKVTFSEPIADLANMKNQFLIKMGTKEYRVRQVTGVHNNLEANITVYDSFKNGTLSVSVDRGLKDYAGFSVRIGTFEAKVVEDKTPPKVVGYKNATRQQVTLIFDQDIRIEDEDRRNYYHTNPSNYIDEDLDEYTDLDGNELTLRFSRNNLPEGSGYVHIAAGSLADLWDNENKLLKVQIKVAIDEIAPTVKNVEYDSVANEIIITFSEEVAENSAERPLNYVLEDEKGRDVSFRVVADGKKVYLKLRDSAPSQGTYTLELGNIEDLAGNKLKKVTFKVKIEDTTPPDYPEAIYYEGSNTRYTLYVEFSEPMATSGSYSVRDLAKYELYDASSRRYINLKTANSNGDFKVDLAMANGNKTVILELNGFRLDPDEDGFVIGRVADAGGTFTQGFGSSMLEFRPVEERTISFVAGKVAAVSTLEIEAEFDGDLDYIDVDDFYIAVDGEKADYDIATIEILDSNKILITLADDTKLPGDVREKSKRLYLATRGGAGDKSYKIGSESASGAKLEAGLAEPIVDRIKPEILTENGKDPSKPYSSSNKGKKNNVPVVYATYFSGVDLTFVTVAFAEPVRAIEADYITVNDGYNEVSDGGVLDDGTKGVLIFVVDGRLYQGDEIEIAMVRDLAGNFATRLSFEIEYEVEVERL
;
A
#
# COMPACT_ATOMS: atom_id res chain seq x y z
N MET A 1 52.22 32.60 4.20
CA MET A 1 52.53 31.99 2.89
C MET A 1 51.46 30.97 2.52
N ASN A 2 50.46 31.47 1.78
CA ASN A 2 49.52 30.85 0.84
C ASN A 2 48.89 29.47 1.09
N LYS A 3 47.68 29.52 1.66
CA LYS A 3 46.57 28.55 1.53
C LYS A 3 46.05 28.37 0.07
N SER A 4 46.67 28.99 -0.93
CA SER A 4 46.20 28.96 -2.33
C SER A 4 46.73 27.80 -3.18
N LYS A 5 47.57 26.91 -2.64
CA LYS A 5 48.10 25.73 -3.39
C LYS A 5 47.38 24.40 -3.10
N GLY A 6 46.56 24.32 -2.04
CA GLY A 6 45.77 23.13 -1.72
C GLY A 6 44.49 22.99 -2.56
N ILE A 7 43.87 24.12 -2.93
CA ILE A 7 42.59 24.14 -3.64
C ILE A 7 42.77 23.83 -5.14
N ALA A 8 43.91 24.17 -5.75
CA ALA A 8 44.18 23.88 -7.15
C ALA A 8 44.46 22.39 -7.44
N ILE A 9 44.98 21.62 -6.46
CA ILE A 9 45.24 20.18 -6.63
C ILE A 9 43.95 19.36 -6.44
N LEU A 10 43.05 19.79 -5.55
CA LEU A 10 41.71 19.19 -5.40
C LEU A 10 40.82 19.45 -6.62
N ALA A 11 40.91 20.63 -7.25
CA ALA A 11 40.18 20.92 -8.49
C ALA A 11 40.67 20.11 -9.70
N ILE A 12 41.99 19.81 -9.78
CA ILE A 12 42.55 19.00 -10.86
C ILE A 12 42.24 17.51 -10.66
N ILE A 13 42.18 17.01 -9.42
CA ILE A 13 41.73 15.63 -9.14
C ILE A 13 40.21 15.49 -9.38
N ALA A 14 39.41 16.50 -9.06
CA ALA A 14 37.97 16.52 -9.36
C ALA A 14 37.67 16.61 -10.87
N MET A 15 38.46 17.37 -11.64
CA MET A 15 38.33 17.41 -13.11
C MET A 15 38.83 16.12 -13.79
N LEU A 16 39.82 15.42 -13.23
CA LEU A 16 40.26 14.11 -13.73
C LEU A 16 39.27 12.97 -13.39
N LEU A 17 38.50 13.09 -12.30
CA LEU A 17 37.41 12.15 -11.99
C LEU A 17 36.14 12.37 -12.84
N ALA A 18 35.90 13.58 -13.34
CA ALA A 18 34.74 13.90 -14.19
C ALA A 18 34.93 13.56 -15.69
N MET A 19 36.14 13.18 -16.11
CA MET A 19 36.45 12.80 -17.51
C MET A 19 36.73 11.30 -17.71
N LEU A 20 36.48 10.47 -16.72
CA LEU A 20 36.37 9.03 -16.96
C LEU A 20 35.03 8.78 -17.68
N PRO A 21 35.00 8.10 -18.83
CA PRO A 21 33.73 7.60 -19.35
C PRO A 21 33.10 6.75 -18.25
N ALA A 22 31.83 7.00 -17.94
CA ALA A 22 30.99 6.20 -17.05
C ALA A 22 30.69 4.82 -17.67
N ALA A 23 31.74 4.09 -18.04
CA ALA A 23 31.75 2.69 -18.42
C ALA A 23 32.79 2.02 -17.51
N GLY A 24 32.39 1.73 -16.27
CA GLY A 24 33.33 1.23 -15.28
C GLY A 24 32.74 0.67 -13.98
N PHE A 25 31.50 0.99 -13.62
CA PHE A 25 30.75 0.19 -12.66
C PHE A 25 30.04 -0.94 -13.40
N ALA A 26 30.83 -1.84 -13.98
CA ALA A 26 30.32 -3.15 -14.31
C ALA A 26 30.13 -3.87 -12.98
N ASP A 27 28.89 -3.85 -12.49
CA ASP A 27 28.43 -4.74 -11.43
C ASP A 27 28.93 -6.16 -11.77
N SER A 28 29.86 -6.67 -10.96
CA SER A 28 30.41 -7.99 -11.15
C SER A 28 29.30 -8.95 -10.77
N THR A 29 28.67 -9.60 -11.74
CA THR A 29 27.82 -10.77 -11.49
C THR A 29 28.64 -11.75 -10.66
N ASP A 30 28.33 -11.86 -9.37
CA ASP A 30 28.98 -12.74 -8.43
C ASP A 30 28.79 -14.18 -8.91
N THR A 31 29.84 -14.72 -9.55
CA THR A 31 29.87 -16.12 -9.97
C THR A 31 30.64 -16.92 -8.94
N VAL A 32 29.93 -17.77 -8.19
CA VAL A 32 30.54 -18.69 -7.23
C VAL A 32 30.88 -19.99 -7.97
N ARG A 33 32.09 -20.55 -7.80
CA ARG A 33 32.47 -21.83 -8.41
C ARG A 33 32.74 -22.90 -7.37
N LEU A 34 31.98 -23.99 -7.44
CA LEU A 34 32.16 -25.21 -6.64
C LEU A 34 32.91 -26.24 -7.47
N ALA A 35 34.21 -26.42 -7.22
CA ALA A 35 35.06 -27.34 -7.98
C ALA A 35 36.22 -27.90 -7.15
N GLY A 36 36.54 -29.18 -7.36
CA GLY A 36 37.76 -29.82 -6.86
C GLY A 36 38.64 -30.35 -7.99
N ALA A 37 39.77 -30.99 -7.65
CA ALA A 37 40.70 -31.53 -8.67
C ALA A 37 40.11 -32.72 -9.46
N ASN A 38 39.06 -33.34 -8.92
CA ASN A 38 38.33 -34.45 -9.52
C ASN A 38 36.88 -34.47 -8.99
N ARG A 39 36.05 -35.35 -9.56
CA ARG A 39 34.63 -35.51 -9.21
C ARG A 39 34.37 -35.77 -7.72
N VAL A 40 35.26 -36.48 -7.04
CA VAL A 40 35.13 -36.74 -5.59
C VAL A 40 35.34 -35.45 -4.81
N GLU A 41 36.35 -34.67 -5.17
CA GLU A 41 36.61 -33.38 -4.52
C GLU A 41 35.56 -32.32 -4.84
N THR A 42 34.98 -32.32 -6.05
CA THR A 42 33.84 -31.45 -6.38
C THR A 42 32.62 -31.79 -5.51
N ALA A 43 32.29 -33.07 -5.34
CA ALA A 43 31.21 -33.50 -4.45
C ALA A 43 31.45 -33.09 -2.99
N LEU A 44 32.70 -33.15 -2.51
CA LEU A 44 33.06 -32.65 -1.19
C LEU A 44 32.88 -31.12 -1.08
N LYS A 45 33.23 -30.35 -2.12
CA LYS A 45 33.00 -28.89 -2.12
C LYS A 45 31.52 -28.50 -2.13
N ILE A 46 30.69 -29.26 -2.85
CA ILE A 46 29.24 -29.09 -2.82
C ILE A 46 28.69 -29.41 -1.42
N CYS A 47 29.21 -30.47 -0.79
CA CYS A 47 28.86 -30.82 0.58
C CYS A 47 29.22 -29.70 1.57
N ASP A 48 30.42 -29.13 1.47
CA ASP A 48 30.89 -28.05 2.34
C ASP A 48 29.99 -26.80 2.24
N GLU A 49 29.49 -26.51 1.04
CA GLU A 49 28.58 -25.38 0.79
C GLU A 49 27.19 -25.60 1.41
N GLY A 50 26.66 -26.83 1.34
CA GLY A 50 25.27 -27.11 1.73
C GLY A 50 25.07 -27.65 3.15
N TRP A 51 26.10 -28.22 3.78
CA TRP A 51 25.96 -28.95 5.04
C TRP A 51 27.16 -28.74 5.97
N LYS A 52 26.90 -28.10 7.11
CA LYS A 52 27.82 -28.10 8.26
C LYS A 52 27.80 -29.43 9.02
N SER A 53 26.66 -30.11 8.99
CA SER A 53 26.42 -31.45 9.55
C SER A 53 25.30 -32.14 8.76
N ALA A 54 25.28 -33.47 8.76
CA ALA A 54 24.21 -34.25 8.12
C ALA A 54 24.05 -35.60 8.83
N THR A 55 22.82 -35.90 9.31
CA THR A 55 22.52 -37.17 9.99
C THR A 55 22.53 -38.34 9.02
N THR A 56 22.09 -38.12 7.79
CA THR A 56 22.07 -39.10 6.70
C THR A 56 23.05 -38.65 5.61
N VAL A 57 23.76 -39.59 4.98
CA VAL A 57 24.58 -39.34 3.78
C VAL A 57 24.24 -40.37 2.70
N ILE A 58 24.11 -39.91 1.46
CA ILE A 58 23.99 -40.79 0.30
C ILE A 58 25.39 -41.01 -0.29
N LEU A 59 25.82 -42.26 -0.40
CA LEU A 59 27.11 -42.63 -0.97
C LEU A 59 26.91 -43.44 -2.25
N ALA A 60 27.44 -42.93 -3.36
CA ALA A 60 27.34 -43.57 -4.67
C ALA A 60 28.70 -43.75 -5.34
N SER A 61 28.71 -44.50 -6.45
CA SER A 61 29.93 -44.69 -7.25
C SER A 61 30.31 -43.43 -8.01
N SER A 62 31.59 -43.08 -7.98
CA SER A 62 32.16 -42.03 -8.82
C SER A 62 32.40 -42.50 -10.25
N ASP A 63 32.26 -43.79 -10.56
CA ASP A 63 32.58 -44.36 -11.87
C ASP A 63 31.48 -44.05 -12.90
N GLU A 64 31.88 -43.65 -14.12
CA GLU A 64 30.96 -43.15 -15.16
C GLU A 64 29.84 -44.14 -15.53
N ALA A 65 30.15 -45.44 -15.59
CA ALA A 65 29.18 -46.49 -15.90
C ALA A 65 28.06 -46.65 -14.84
N HIS A 66 28.20 -46.04 -13.67
CA HIS A 66 27.32 -46.21 -12.52
C HIS A 66 26.69 -44.89 -12.03
N LEU A 67 26.80 -43.82 -12.81
CA LEU A 67 26.29 -42.50 -12.43
C LEU A 67 24.75 -42.41 -12.36
N PHE A 68 24.04 -43.27 -13.08
CA PHE A 68 22.59 -43.39 -12.97
C PHE A 68 22.14 -43.73 -11.54
N ASP A 69 22.92 -44.54 -10.81
CA ASP A 69 22.58 -44.94 -9.46
C ASP A 69 22.62 -43.73 -8.50
N ALA A 70 23.58 -42.81 -8.67
CA ALA A 70 23.64 -41.58 -7.89
C ALA A 70 22.47 -40.62 -8.21
N LEU A 71 22.07 -40.56 -9.48
CA LEU A 71 21.01 -39.67 -9.95
C LEU A 71 19.65 -40.00 -9.36
N VAL A 72 19.27 -41.28 -9.41
CA VAL A 72 17.97 -41.72 -8.90
C VAL A 72 17.84 -41.55 -7.40
N ALA A 73 18.96 -41.31 -6.69
CA ALA A 73 19.01 -41.01 -5.27
C ALA A 73 18.76 -39.54 -4.91
N ALA A 74 18.70 -38.62 -5.90
CA ALA A 74 18.44 -37.20 -5.62
C ALA A 74 17.14 -36.95 -4.82
N PRO A 75 15.99 -37.59 -5.14
CA PRO A 75 14.78 -37.47 -4.32
C PRO A 75 15.01 -37.86 -2.86
N LEU A 76 15.67 -38.99 -2.62
CA LEU A 76 15.95 -39.48 -1.28
C LEU A 76 16.92 -38.57 -0.53
N ALA A 77 17.91 -38.02 -1.24
CA ALA A 77 18.82 -37.02 -0.70
C ALA A 77 18.07 -35.74 -0.27
N GLY A 78 17.07 -35.31 -1.05
CA GLY A 78 16.20 -34.19 -0.70
C GLY A 78 15.34 -34.48 0.54
N GLN A 79 14.66 -35.65 0.57
CA GLN A 79 13.84 -36.08 1.71
C GLN A 79 14.62 -36.15 3.02
N GLU A 80 15.87 -36.64 2.97
CA GLU A 80 16.72 -36.86 4.14
C GLU A 80 17.58 -35.63 4.51
N ASP A 81 17.45 -34.50 3.79
CA ASP A 81 18.37 -33.35 3.83
C ASP A 81 19.84 -33.79 3.83
N ALA A 82 20.20 -34.66 2.89
CA ALA A 82 21.47 -35.37 2.87
C ALA A 82 22.33 -34.97 1.66
N PRO A 83 23.66 -34.79 1.83
CA PRO A 83 24.56 -34.64 0.70
C PRO A 83 24.71 -35.97 -0.06
N ILE A 84 24.90 -35.88 -1.38
CA ILE A 84 25.37 -37.00 -2.21
C ILE A 84 26.89 -36.92 -2.32
N LEU A 85 27.58 -37.89 -1.73
CA LEU A 85 29.02 -38.08 -1.87
C LEU A 85 29.30 -39.22 -2.86
N VAL A 86 30.43 -39.13 -3.56
CA VAL A 86 30.86 -40.15 -4.52
C VAL A 86 32.25 -40.70 -4.20
N THR A 87 32.45 -41.99 -4.44
CA THR A 87 33.75 -42.68 -4.23
C THR A 87 34.03 -43.71 -5.34
N PRO A 88 35.30 -44.05 -5.63
CA PRO A 88 35.60 -45.12 -6.59
C PRO A 88 34.91 -46.43 -6.22
N LYS A 89 34.43 -47.18 -7.22
CA LYS A 89 33.63 -48.41 -7.01
C LYS A 89 34.27 -49.43 -6.06
N ASN A 90 35.58 -49.57 -6.15
CA ASN A 90 36.35 -50.60 -5.45
C ASN A 90 37.19 -50.06 -4.27
N ALA A 91 37.10 -48.77 -3.94
CA ALA A 91 37.88 -48.18 -2.85
C ALA A 91 37.17 -46.97 -2.24
N LEU A 92 37.03 -46.95 -0.90
CA LEU A 92 36.49 -45.80 -0.19
C LEU A 92 37.56 -44.70 -0.15
N ASN A 93 37.26 -43.56 -0.77
CA ASN A 93 38.17 -42.42 -0.79
C ASN A 93 38.39 -41.91 0.65
N SER A 94 39.65 -41.71 1.03
CA SER A 94 40.00 -41.30 2.40
C SER A 94 39.40 -39.94 2.80
N LYS A 95 39.25 -39.00 1.86
CA LYS A 95 38.59 -37.71 2.12
C LYS A 95 37.09 -37.86 2.34
N VAL A 96 36.43 -38.76 1.60
CA VAL A 96 35.01 -39.10 1.82
C VAL A 96 34.83 -39.76 3.19
N LYS A 97 35.72 -40.70 3.55
CA LYS A 97 35.73 -41.32 4.88
C LYS A 97 35.89 -40.30 6.02
N ALA A 98 36.75 -39.29 5.83
CA ALA A 98 36.90 -38.20 6.78
C ALA A 98 35.64 -37.34 6.85
N LYS A 99 35.06 -36.97 5.70
CA LYS A 99 33.84 -36.14 5.62
C LYS A 99 32.63 -36.81 6.28
N LEU A 100 32.46 -38.12 6.14
CA LEU A 100 31.41 -38.88 6.84
C LEU A 100 31.48 -38.71 8.37
N LYS A 101 32.70 -38.67 8.93
CA LYS A 101 32.91 -38.44 10.36
C LYS A 101 32.68 -36.98 10.75
N GLU A 102 33.18 -36.07 9.93
CA GLU A 102 33.08 -34.61 10.13
C GLU A 102 31.61 -34.15 10.15
N LEU A 103 30.78 -34.69 9.24
CA LEU A 103 29.35 -34.38 9.18
C LEU A 103 28.55 -34.94 10.37
N GLY A 104 29.15 -35.83 11.17
CA GLY A 104 28.45 -36.49 12.28
C GLY A 104 27.40 -37.51 11.84
N ALA A 105 27.54 -38.09 10.64
CA ALA A 105 26.56 -39.00 10.06
C ALA A 105 26.24 -40.18 10.99
N LYS A 106 24.97 -40.60 10.96
CA LYS A 106 24.42 -41.76 11.68
C LYS A 106 23.87 -42.81 10.73
N LYS A 107 23.48 -42.42 9.51
CA LYS A 107 22.95 -43.32 8.49
C LYS A 107 23.67 -43.05 7.17
N VAL A 108 24.04 -44.13 6.46
CA VAL A 108 24.60 -44.03 5.11
C VAL A 108 23.82 -44.94 4.18
N TYR A 109 23.18 -44.35 3.17
CA TYR A 109 22.61 -45.11 2.06
C TYR A 109 23.68 -45.32 1.00
N ILE A 110 24.08 -46.56 0.79
CA ILE A 110 24.98 -46.96 -0.29
C ILE A 110 24.14 -47.29 -1.50
N VAL A 111 24.17 -46.41 -2.51
CA VAL A 111 23.32 -46.53 -3.69
C VAL A 111 24.12 -47.12 -4.86
N GLY A 112 23.53 -48.14 -5.51
CA GLY A 112 24.10 -48.75 -6.72
C GLY A 112 25.21 -49.76 -6.51
N ALA A 113 26.13 -49.81 -7.47
CA ALA A 113 27.09 -50.91 -7.66
C ALA A 113 28.43 -50.80 -6.87
N LEU A 114 28.47 -50.09 -5.74
CA LEU A 114 29.66 -50.04 -4.87
C LEU A 114 30.03 -51.44 -4.35
N SER A 115 31.33 -51.76 -4.35
CA SER A 115 31.84 -53.09 -3.96
C SER A 115 31.55 -53.42 -2.49
N GLU A 116 31.54 -54.72 -2.17
CA GLU A 116 31.39 -55.19 -0.79
C GLU A 116 32.51 -54.67 0.11
N SER A 117 33.73 -54.50 -0.44
CA SER A 117 34.85 -53.90 0.29
C SER A 117 34.53 -52.48 0.74
N VAL A 118 33.99 -51.63 -0.14
CA VAL A 118 33.60 -50.26 0.20
C VAL A 118 32.53 -50.27 1.29
N ARG A 119 31.53 -51.16 1.20
CA ARG A 119 30.51 -51.30 2.24
C ARG A 119 31.12 -51.65 3.60
N ASN A 120 31.99 -52.66 3.63
CA ASN A 120 32.66 -53.08 4.86
C ASN A 120 33.49 -51.94 5.47
N GLU A 121 34.16 -51.15 4.63
CA GLU A 121 34.92 -49.98 5.08
C GLU A 121 34.04 -48.87 5.68
N VAL A 122 32.85 -48.64 5.13
CA VAL A 122 31.87 -47.68 5.69
C VAL A 122 31.30 -48.22 7.01
N THR A 123 30.90 -49.49 7.07
CA THR A 123 30.40 -50.13 8.31
C THR A 123 31.45 -50.09 9.43
N ALA A 124 32.74 -50.20 9.09
CA ALA A 124 33.84 -50.14 10.05
C ALA A 124 34.10 -48.74 10.65
N ILE A 125 33.45 -47.67 10.16
CA ILE A 125 33.59 -46.30 10.72
C ILE A 125 33.00 -46.21 12.14
N GLY A 126 32.09 -47.12 12.51
CA GLY A 126 31.46 -47.18 13.84
C GLY A 126 30.36 -46.15 14.03
N GLY A 127 29.22 -46.56 14.61
CA GLY A 127 28.07 -45.66 14.86
C GLY A 127 27.23 -45.30 13.63
N LEU A 128 27.42 -46.00 12.50
CA LEU A 128 26.66 -45.83 11.26
C LEU A 128 25.73 -47.00 10.99
N THR A 129 24.47 -46.70 10.69
CA THR A 129 23.53 -47.63 10.05
C THR A 129 23.73 -47.57 8.54
N VAL A 130 24.17 -48.67 7.94
CA VAL A 130 24.43 -48.75 6.50
C VAL A 130 23.29 -49.46 5.80
N VAL A 131 22.59 -48.76 4.90
CA VAL A 131 21.48 -49.29 4.10
C VAL A 131 21.91 -49.38 2.65
N LYS A 132 21.75 -50.54 2.01
CA LYS A 132 22.14 -50.73 0.61
C LYS A 132 20.91 -50.60 -0.30
N LEU A 133 20.93 -49.61 -1.19
CA LEU A 133 19.92 -49.39 -2.21
C LEU A 133 20.56 -49.58 -3.59
N GLY A 134 20.75 -50.84 -4.01
CA GLY A 134 21.43 -51.14 -5.26
C GLY A 134 21.34 -52.62 -5.60
N SER A 135 20.94 -52.91 -6.82
CA SER A 135 20.56 -54.25 -7.28
C SER A 135 21.26 -54.61 -8.60
N ALA A 136 20.74 -55.61 -9.34
CA ALA A 136 21.34 -56.10 -10.58
C ALA A 136 21.37 -55.05 -11.72
N ASP A 137 20.44 -54.08 -11.72
CA ASP A 137 20.37 -53.04 -12.76
C ASP A 137 19.86 -51.68 -12.24
N LYS A 138 20.00 -50.64 -13.07
CA LYS A 138 19.64 -49.25 -12.76
C LYS A 138 18.14 -49.06 -12.43
N ARG A 139 17.25 -49.84 -13.06
CA ARG A 139 15.79 -49.73 -12.87
C ARG A 139 15.41 -50.29 -11.51
N ALA A 140 16.04 -51.38 -11.12
CA ALA A 140 15.85 -51.98 -9.82
C ALA A 140 16.52 -51.15 -8.70
N THR A 141 17.62 -50.43 -8.96
CA THR A 141 18.11 -49.37 -8.06
C THR A 141 17.08 -48.24 -7.91
N ALA A 142 16.51 -47.73 -9.00
CA ALA A 142 15.48 -46.68 -8.96
C ALA A 142 14.26 -47.08 -8.13
N ARG A 143 13.77 -48.32 -8.29
CA ARG A 143 12.69 -48.88 -7.45
C ARG A 143 13.05 -48.96 -5.98
N ALA A 144 14.29 -49.38 -5.67
CA ALA A 144 14.74 -49.48 -4.28
C ALA A 144 14.81 -48.10 -3.61
N VAL A 145 15.27 -47.07 -4.33
CA VAL A 145 15.24 -45.69 -3.84
C VAL A 145 13.79 -45.21 -3.66
N ALA A 146 12.94 -45.41 -4.67
CA ALA A 146 11.55 -44.98 -4.60
C ALA A 146 10.74 -45.66 -3.48
N ALA A 147 11.17 -46.82 -2.99
CA ALA A 147 10.56 -47.52 -1.86
C ALA A 147 10.92 -46.90 -0.50
N GLU A 148 12.00 -46.11 -0.42
CA GLU A 148 12.39 -45.37 0.79
C GLU A 148 11.80 -43.95 0.81
N LEU A 149 11.11 -43.54 -0.26
CA LEU A 149 10.44 -42.24 -0.32
C LEU A 149 9.07 -42.30 0.37
N ASP A 150 8.82 -41.34 1.24
CA ASP A 150 7.55 -41.17 1.94
C ASP A 150 6.60 -40.35 1.08
N ASN A 151 5.48 -40.95 0.65
CA ASN A 151 4.40 -40.27 -0.08
C ASN A 151 4.87 -39.31 -1.20
N PRO A 152 5.64 -39.79 -2.19
CA PRO A 152 6.12 -38.92 -3.26
C PRO A 152 4.95 -38.30 -4.03
N ALA A 153 5.05 -36.99 -4.31
CA ALA A 153 4.00 -36.20 -4.97
C ALA A 153 3.77 -36.62 -6.43
N GLY A 154 4.77 -37.23 -7.06
CA GLY A 154 4.68 -37.73 -8.42
C GLY A 154 5.91 -38.52 -8.86
N THR A 155 5.97 -38.81 -10.17
CA THR A 155 7.06 -39.58 -10.78
C THR A 155 7.56 -38.94 -12.06
N PHE A 156 8.87 -38.74 -12.15
CA PHE A 156 9.57 -38.47 -13.40
C PHE A 156 10.05 -39.78 -14.02
N VAL A 157 9.55 -40.10 -15.21
CA VAL A 157 9.93 -41.29 -15.98
C VAL A 157 10.96 -40.91 -17.03
N VAL A 158 12.11 -41.57 -17.01
CA VAL A 158 13.21 -41.36 -17.95
C VAL A 158 13.65 -42.62 -18.65
N GLY A 159 14.28 -42.48 -19.81
CA GLY A 159 14.80 -43.61 -20.56
C GLY A 159 16.09 -44.15 -19.96
N ASP A 160 16.34 -45.45 -20.14
CA ASP A 160 17.56 -46.15 -19.70
C ASP A 160 18.87 -45.46 -20.15
N GLY A 161 18.85 -44.74 -21.30
CA GLY A 161 19.96 -43.93 -21.80
C GLY A 161 19.84 -42.41 -21.59
N GLY A 162 18.86 -41.94 -20.80
CA GLY A 162 18.51 -40.53 -20.61
C GLY A 162 19.11 -39.89 -19.35
N LEU A 163 20.41 -40.10 -19.05
CA LEU A 163 21.01 -39.61 -17.80
C LEU A 163 20.89 -38.07 -17.66
N ALA A 164 21.13 -37.35 -18.75
CA ALA A 164 21.00 -35.90 -18.78
C ALA A 164 19.54 -35.42 -18.69
N ASP A 165 18.59 -36.24 -19.15
CA ASP A 165 17.15 -35.94 -19.05
C ASP A 165 16.71 -36.07 -17.59
N ALA A 166 17.10 -37.14 -16.89
CA ALA A 166 16.82 -37.29 -15.46
C ALA A 166 17.52 -36.23 -14.60
N LEU A 167 18.72 -35.80 -14.98
CA LEU A 167 19.43 -34.75 -14.27
C LEU A 167 18.69 -33.40 -14.35
N SER A 168 17.98 -33.14 -15.45
CA SER A 168 17.22 -31.90 -15.63
C SER A 168 16.12 -31.71 -14.58
N VAL A 169 15.62 -32.82 -14.01
CA VAL A 169 14.58 -32.81 -12.98
C VAL A 169 15.09 -33.19 -11.59
N ALA A 170 16.38 -33.49 -11.43
CA ALA A 170 16.91 -34.05 -10.19
C ALA A 170 16.76 -33.12 -8.98
N SER A 171 17.02 -31.81 -9.15
CA SER A 171 16.85 -30.83 -8.07
C SER A 171 15.38 -30.60 -7.74
N TYR A 172 14.50 -30.63 -8.75
CA TYR A 172 13.05 -30.55 -8.54
C TYR A 172 12.54 -31.76 -7.77
N ALA A 173 12.98 -32.95 -8.17
CA ALA A 173 12.56 -34.19 -7.56
C ALA A 173 13.01 -34.32 -6.11
N ALA A 174 14.20 -33.79 -5.79
CA ALA A 174 14.69 -33.62 -4.44
C ALA A 174 13.90 -32.56 -3.63
N ALA A 175 13.57 -31.40 -4.23
CA ALA A 175 12.90 -30.30 -3.53
C ALA A 175 11.42 -30.58 -3.24
N TYR A 176 10.72 -31.23 -4.17
CA TYR A 176 9.27 -31.44 -4.12
C TYR A 176 8.87 -32.90 -3.93
N ASN A 177 9.83 -33.74 -3.52
CA ASN A 177 9.63 -35.16 -3.23
C ASN A 177 8.95 -35.93 -4.39
N TYR A 178 9.54 -35.89 -5.58
CA TYR A 178 9.12 -36.74 -6.71
C TYR A 178 10.05 -37.93 -6.83
N SER A 179 9.50 -39.10 -7.14
CA SER A 179 10.33 -40.25 -7.49
C SER A 179 10.89 -40.13 -8.92
N ILE A 180 12.05 -40.74 -9.17
CA ILE A 180 12.63 -40.87 -10.52
C ILE A 180 12.61 -42.33 -10.92
N ALA A 181 11.86 -42.67 -11.95
CA ALA A 181 11.74 -44.02 -12.48
C ALA A 181 12.42 -44.15 -13.85
N ILE A 182 12.98 -45.33 -14.12
CA ILE A 182 13.70 -45.61 -15.37
C ILE A 182 12.94 -46.67 -16.18
N THR A 183 12.75 -46.42 -17.47
CA THR A 183 12.05 -47.30 -18.40
C THR A 183 12.85 -47.56 -19.70
N ASP A 184 12.38 -48.51 -20.49
CA ASP A 184 12.92 -48.79 -21.83
C ASP A 184 12.41 -47.77 -22.87
N ALA A 185 12.94 -47.84 -24.10
CA ALA A 185 12.54 -46.93 -25.17
C ALA A 185 11.06 -47.01 -25.55
N ASN A 186 10.40 -48.14 -25.25
CA ASN A 186 8.99 -48.35 -25.54
C ASN A 186 8.07 -47.76 -24.45
N GLY A 187 8.63 -47.23 -23.35
CA GLY A 187 7.84 -46.72 -22.23
C GLY A 187 7.22 -47.82 -21.38
N ASN A 188 7.74 -49.05 -21.43
CA ASN A 188 7.20 -50.16 -20.66
C ASN A 188 7.57 -50.04 -19.18
N ILE A 189 6.72 -49.40 -18.40
CA ILE A 189 6.88 -49.22 -16.95
C ILE A 189 5.70 -49.86 -16.20
N ALA A 190 6.00 -50.57 -15.10
CA ALA A 190 4.96 -51.14 -14.26
C ALA A 190 4.18 -50.02 -13.55
N LYS A 191 2.86 -50.14 -13.39
CA LYS A 191 2.05 -49.18 -12.62
C LYS A 191 2.55 -49.06 -11.17
N SER A 192 3.11 -50.13 -10.62
CA SER A 192 3.76 -50.14 -9.30
C SER A 192 5.07 -49.37 -9.25
N ASP A 193 5.60 -48.84 -10.35
CA ASP A 193 6.80 -48.01 -10.38
C ASP A 193 6.45 -46.53 -10.61
N LEU A 194 5.16 -46.23 -10.83
CA LEU A 194 4.59 -44.89 -10.92
C LEU A 194 3.96 -44.55 -9.57
N ARG A 195 4.59 -43.63 -8.83
CA ARG A 195 4.17 -43.14 -7.52
C ARG A 195 3.64 -41.71 -7.60
N GLY A 196 2.71 -41.37 -6.69
CA GLY A 196 2.07 -40.05 -6.64
C GLY A 196 1.04 -39.82 -7.74
N ASP A 197 0.42 -38.64 -7.72
CA ASP A 197 -0.71 -38.31 -8.59
C ASP A 197 -0.27 -37.76 -9.96
N THR A 198 0.97 -37.26 -10.04
CA THR A 198 1.47 -36.59 -11.23
C THR A 198 2.60 -37.38 -11.89
N ILE A 199 2.43 -37.73 -13.17
CA ILE A 199 3.43 -38.48 -13.93
C ILE A 199 3.98 -37.63 -15.07
N TYR A 200 5.30 -37.55 -15.16
CA TYR A 200 6.02 -36.85 -16.21
C TYR A 200 6.93 -37.78 -16.99
N ILE A 201 7.10 -37.54 -18.28
CA ILE A 201 8.12 -38.16 -19.11
C ILE A 201 9.20 -37.12 -19.38
N VAL A 202 10.47 -37.43 -19.10
CA VAL A 202 11.58 -36.52 -19.37
C VAL A 202 12.50 -37.13 -20.43
N GLY A 203 12.64 -36.42 -21.55
CA GLY A 203 13.36 -36.85 -22.74
C GLY A 203 12.46 -36.95 -23.98
N GLY A 204 13.09 -36.92 -25.16
CA GLY A 204 12.39 -37.05 -26.45
C GLY A 204 11.83 -38.46 -26.71
N LYS A 205 10.93 -38.58 -27.69
CA LYS A 205 10.27 -39.86 -28.05
C LYS A 205 11.24 -40.97 -28.46
N ALA A 206 12.44 -40.61 -28.95
CA ALA A 206 13.50 -41.58 -29.26
C ALA A 206 14.08 -42.27 -28.00
N ARG A 207 13.83 -41.73 -26.80
CA ARG A 207 14.31 -42.28 -25.52
C ARG A 207 13.23 -43.00 -24.74
N VAL A 208 12.00 -42.52 -24.80
CA VAL A 208 10.82 -43.08 -24.12
C VAL A 208 9.59 -42.73 -24.94
N ASN A 209 8.84 -43.72 -25.43
CA ASN A 209 7.52 -43.50 -26.05
C ASN A 209 6.51 -42.87 -25.07
N ASP A 210 5.39 -42.38 -25.56
CA ASP A 210 4.38 -41.76 -24.70
C ASP A 210 3.77 -42.80 -23.73
N ILE A 211 3.57 -42.38 -22.48
CA ILE A 211 2.91 -43.14 -21.41
C ILE A 211 1.57 -42.47 -21.15
N THR A 212 0.49 -43.23 -21.17
CA THR A 212 -0.88 -42.69 -21.00
C THR A 212 -1.01 -41.93 -19.68
N GLY A 213 -1.53 -40.70 -19.75
CA GLY A 213 -1.73 -39.83 -18.58
C GLY A 213 -0.49 -39.05 -18.13
N ALA A 214 0.67 -39.23 -18.78
CA ALA A 214 1.90 -38.52 -18.43
C ALA A 214 2.16 -37.32 -19.34
N LYS A 215 2.56 -36.18 -18.76
CA LYS A 215 2.99 -34.98 -19.51
C LYS A 215 4.48 -35.10 -19.86
N ARG A 216 4.89 -34.69 -21.07
CA ARG A 216 6.28 -34.80 -21.53
C ARG A 216 7.04 -33.48 -21.46
N PHE A 217 8.28 -33.54 -20.98
CA PHE A 217 9.31 -32.53 -21.17
C PHE A 217 10.42 -33.13 -22.05
N GLY A 218 10.59 -32.66 -23.28
CA GLY A 218 11.54 -33.28 -24.21
C GLY A 218 11.93 -32.37 -25.36
N GLY A 219 13.24 -32.16 -25.53
CA GLY A 219 13.81 -31.38 -26.61
C GLY A 219 14.58 -32.24 -27.63
N ALA A 220 15.08 -31.60 -28.68
CA ALA A 220 15.89 -32.26 -29.71
C ALA A 220 17.25 -32.77 -29.20
N ASP A 221 17.71 -32.23 -28.08
CA ASP A 221 18.91 -32.64 -27.37
C ASP A 221 18.73 -32.47 -25.85
N ARG A 222 19.76 -32.84 -25.07
CA ARG A 222 19.73 -32.79 -23.60
C ARG A 222 19.61 -31.37 -23.04
N TYR A 223 20.16 -30.37 -23.72
CA TYR A 223 20.14 -28.98 -23.27
C TYR A 223 18.78 -28.36 -23.55
N LYS A 224 18.17 -28.70 -24.68
CA LYS A 224 16.77 -28.33 -24.99
C LYS A 224 15.79 -29.05 -24.08
N THR A 225 16.02 -30.33 -23.76
CA THR A 225 15.21 -31.03 -22.75
C THR A 225 15.31 -30.35 -21.39
N ASN A 226 16.52 -29.93 -20.99
CA ASN A 226 16.73 -29.15 -19.77
C ASN A 226 15.97 -27.82 -19.79
N ALA A 227 15.99 -27.08 -20.90
CA ALA A 227 15.22 -25.83 -21.06
C ALA A 227 13.70 -26.07 -21.02
N GLU A 228 13.18 -27.13 -21.65
CA GLU A 228 11.75 -27.49 -21.56
C GLU A 228 11.33 -27.86 -20.13
N VAL A 229 12.24 -28.44 -19.35
CA VAL A 229 11.99 -28.71 -17.93
C VAL A 229 11.92 -27.42 -17.13
N ALA A 230 12.85 -26.47 -17.36
CA ALA A 230 12.82 -25.16 -16.71
C ALA A 230 11.50 -24.42 -16.99
N LYS A 231 11.06 -24.42 -18.25
CA LYS A 231 9.78 -23.83 -18.66
C LYS A 231 8.56 -24.51 -18.04
N GLY A 232 8.66 -25.82 -17.83
CA GLY A 232 7.53 -26.68 -17.49
C GLY A 232 7.26 -26.87 -16.01
N LEU A 233 8.21 -26.53 -15.14
CA LEU A 233 8.19 -26.78 -13.70
C LEU A 233 8.57 -25.51 -12.92
N ASN A 234 8.02 -25.36 -11.71
CA ASN A 234 8.23 -24.18 -10.88
C ASN A 234 9.55 -24.26 -10.08
N PHE A 235 10.59 -23.55 -10.54
CA PHE A 235 11.86 -23.38 -9.83
C PHE A 235 12.00 -21.94 -9.33
N ASN A 236 12.80 -21.76 -8.27
CA ASN A 236 13.36 -20.44 -7.96
C ASN A 236 14.50 -20.14 -8.94
N PHE A 237 14.27 -19.21 -9.86
CA PHE A 237 15.27 -18.80 -10.85
C PHE A 237 16.20 -17.68 -10.40
N ASP A 238 16.04 -17.15 -9.17
CA ASP A 238 16.98 -16.16 -8.61
C ASP A 238 18.37 -16.77 -8.37
N GLN A 239 18.43 -18.09 -8.24
CA GLN A 239 19.65 -18.88 -8.15
C GLN A 239 19.66 -19.97 -9.22
N VAL A 240 20.76 -20.11 -9.96
CA VAL A 240 20.93 -21.17 -10.95
C VAL A 240 22.28 -21.86 -10.79
N TYR A 241 22.27 -23.19 -10.85
CA TYR A 241 23.47 -24.00 -10.83
C TYR A 241 23.83 -24.41 -12.26
N LEU A 242 24.97 -23.95 -12.76
CA LEU A 242 25.45 -24.25 -14.11
C LEU A 242 26.42 -25.44 -14.08
N ALA A 243 26.06 -26.55 -14.71
CA ALA A 243 26.83 -27.78 -14.67
C ALA A 243 26.97 -28.45 -16.05
N ASN A 244 28.03 -29.26 -16.22
CA ASN A 244 28.30 -29.92 -17.49
C ASN A 244 27.36 -31.12 -17.74
N GLY A 245 26.51 -31.02 -18.76
CA GLY A 245 25.55 -32.02 -19.20
C GLY A 245 26.13 -33.19 -20.00
N LEU A 246 27.44 -33.25 -20.28
CA LEU A 246 28.10 -34.40 -20.94
C LEU A 246 28.74 -35.34 -19.93
N THR A 247 29.55 -34.79 -19.01
CA THR A 247 30.28 -35.54 -17.98
C THR A 247 29.42 -35.86 -16.78
N LEU A 248 28.39 -35.05 -16.52
CA LEU A 248 27.24 -35.28 -15.64
C LEU A 248 27.53 -35.46 -14.13
N VAL A 249 28.71 -35.92 -13.71
CA VAL A 249 28.97 -36.26 -12.30
C VAL A 249 28.89 -35.07 -11.35
N ASP A 250 29.49 -33.95 -11.74
CA ASP A 250 29.49 -32.74 -10.93
C ASP A 250 28.06 -32.20 -10.77
N ALA A 251 27.23 -32.35 -11.80
CA ALA A 251 25.83 -31.95 -11.80
C ALA A 251 24.93 -32.85 -10.93
N LEU A 252 25.26 -34.14 -10.79
CA LEU A 252 24.50 -35.06 -9.93
C LEU A 252 24.62 -34.67 -8.46
N SER A 253 25.84 -34.36 -8.03
CA SER A 253 26.12 -34.09 -6.62
C SER A 253 25.50 -32.77 -6.15
N VAL A 254 25.23 -31.83 -7.07
CA VAL A 254 24.62 -30.54 -6.74
C VAL A 254 23.10 -30.58 -6.63
N ALA A 255 22.42 -31.63 -7.12
CA ALA A 255 20.96 -31.70 -7.11
C ALA A 255 20.34 -31.46 -5.70
N PRO A 256 20.85 -32.07 -4.60
CA PRO A 256 20.29 -31.82 -3.27
C PRO A 256 20.64 -30.42 -2.74
N LEU A 257 21.79 -29.84 -3.12
CA LEU A 257 22.13 -28.46 -2.77
C LEU A 257 21.20 -27.47 -3.48
N ALA A 258 20.99 -27.67 -4.78
CA ALA A 258 20.05 -26.88 -5.57
C ALA A 258 18.63 -27.01 -5.01
N ALA A 259 18.24 -28.20 -4.55
CA ALA A 259 16.93 -28.45 -3.95
C ALA A 259 16.65 -27.62 -2.69
N LYS A 260 17.66 -27.37 -1.83
CA LYS A 260 17.52 -26.49 -0.65
C LYS A 260 17.02 -25.09 -1.01
N ASN A 261 17.45 -24.60 -2.18
CA ASN A 261 17.07 -23.28 -2.69
C ASN A 261 15.92 -23.37 -3.71
N ARG A 262 15.32 -24.55 -3.91
CA ARG A 262 14.35 -24.86 -5.00
C ARG A 262 14.86 -24.42 -6.38
N ALA A 263 16.19 -24.43 -6.56
CA ALA A 263 16.88 -23.83 -7.68
C ALA A 263 17.02 -24.79 -8.87
N PHE A 264 17.12 -24.21 -10.06
CA PHE A 264 17.30 -24.95 -11.30
C PHE A 264 18.77 -25.33 -11.54
N VAL A 265 18.99 -26.56 -12.05
CA VAL A 265 20.31 -27.01 -12.53
C VAL A 265 20.34 -26.92 -14.06
N GLN A 266 20.96 -25.86 -14.58
CA GLN A 266 21.10 -25.64 -16.01
C GLN A 266 22.29 -26.43 -16.56
N LEU A 267 22.03 -27.19 -17.63
CA LEU A 267 23.03 -28.01 -18.29
C LEU A 267 23.74 -27.28 -19.43
N CYS A 268 25.06 -27.44 -19.49
CA CYS A 268 25.89 -26.94 -20.58
C CYS A 268 26.88 -27.98 -21.10
N SER A 269 27.50 -27.70 -22.23
CA SER A 269 28.73 -28.34 -22.70
C SER A 269 29.90 -27.36 -22.55
N THR A 270 31.06 -27.73 -23.10
CA THR A 270 32.21 -26.83 -23.18
C THR A 270 32.02 -25.69 -24.20
N SER A 271 31.06 -25.80 -25.12
CA SER A 271 30.84 -24.83 -26.22
C SER A 271 29.39 -24.31 -26.34
N TYR A 272 28.45 -24.90 -25.62
CA TYR A 272 27.02 -24.62 -25.77
C TYR A 272 26.28 -24.69 -24.43
N VAL A 273 25.41 -23.71 -24.19
CA VAL A 273 24.39 -23.68 -23.14
C VAL A 273 23.10 -23.20 -23.82
N ALA A 274 21.99 -23.90 -23.59
CA ALA A 274 20.70 -23.51 -24.15
C ALA A 274 20.16 -22.28 -23.40
N PRO A 275 19.54 -21.30 -24.09
CA PRO A 275 18.78 -20.26 -23.43
C PRO A 275 17.67 -20.86 -22.57
N VAL A 276 17.51 -20.31 -21.36
CA VAL A 276 16.42 -20.61 -20.44
C VAL A 276 15.75 -19.27 -20.19
N ASP A 277 14.52 -19.10 -20.66
CA ASP A 277 13.84 -17.80 -20.65
C ASP A 277 13.37 -17.39 -19.25
N GLU A 278 13.22 -18.37 -18.38
CA GLU A 278 12.79 -18.23 -16.99
C GLU A 278 13.89 -17.63 -16.09
N LEU A 279 15.16 -17.62 -16.53
CA LEU A 279 16.24 -16.96 -15.78
C LEU A 279 16.10 -15.43 -15.80
N LYS A 280 16.07 -14.82 -14.62
CA LYS A 280 15.97 -13.37 -14.44
C LYS A 280 17.32 -12.66 -14.65
N ALA A 281 17.28 -11.36 -14.92
CA ALA A 281 18.47 -10.52 -15.02
C ALA A 281 19.40 -10.62 -13.79
N GLY A 282 18.81 -10.66 -12.59
CA GLY A 282 19.50 -10.78 -11.31
C GLY A 282 19.89 -12.20 -10.89
N SER A 283 19.69 -13.22 -11.74
CA SER A 283 19.96 -14.62 -11.37
C SER A 283 21.43 -14.82 -10.99
N LYS A 284 21.67 -15.32 -9.78
CA LYS A 284 23.01 -15.67 -9.30
C LYS A 284 23.43 -17.02 -9.86
N VAL A 285 24.58 -17.04 -10.53
CA VAL A 285 25.10 -18.24 -11.20
C VAL A 285 26.15 -18.92 -10.31
N THR A 286 25.83 -20.12 -9.82
CA THR A 286 26.82 -21.01 -9.18
C THR A 286 27.32 -22.02 -10.20
N VAL A 287 28.59 -21.97 -10.52
CA VAL A 287 29.24 -22.87 -11.46
C VAL A 287 29.69 -24.14 -10.75
N VAL A 288 29.34 -25.29 -11.32
CA VAL A 288 29.61 -26.60 -10.72
C VAL A 288 30.56 -27.38 -11.60
N GLY A 289 31.77 -27.61 -11.10
CA GLY A 289 32.87 -28.26 -11.81
C GLY A 289 33.99 -27.29 -12.22
N GLY A 290 35.16 -27.86 -12.50
CA GLY A 290 36.35 -27.11 -12.91
C GLY A 290 36.21 -26.44 -14.28
N THR A 291 37.15 -25.57 -14.64
CA THR A 291 37.12 -24.82 -15.92
C THR A 291 37.22 -25.71 -17.16
N VAL A 292 37.70 -26.95 -17.03
CA VAL A 292 37.69 -27.94 -18.11
C VAL A 292 36.26 -28.46 -18.38
N ALA A 293 35.47 -28.65 -17.32
CA ALA A 293 34.10 -29.13 -17.43
C ALA A 293 33.12 -27.99 -17.76
N VAL A 294 33.24 -26.85 -17.07
CA VAL A 294 32.45 -25.65 -17.33
C VAL A 294 33.39 -24.47 -17.61
N PRO A 295 33.79 -24.28 -18.88
CA PRO A 295 34.71 -23.22 -19.29
C PRO A 295 34.17 -21.83 -18.97
N SER A 296 35.07 -20.91 -18.61
CA SER A 296 34.71 -19.52 -18.34
C SER A 296 34.00 -18.85 -19.52
N ALA A 297 34.28 -19.26 -20.77
CA ALA A 297 33.56 -18.77 -21.95
C ALA A 297 32.05 -19.09 -21.90
N ILE A 298 31.66 -20.23 -21.34
CA ILE A 298 30.25 -20.62 -21.20
C ILE A 298 29.59 -19.88 -20.05
N VAL A 299 30.31 -19.73 -18.94
CA VAL A 299 29.86 -18.90 -17.82
C VAL A 299 29.63 -17.48 -18.30
N ASN A 300 30.59 -16.90 -19.01
CA ASN A 300 30.50 -15.56 -19.58
C ASN A 300 29.35 -15.43 -20.57
N LYS A 301 29.12 -16.45 -21.42
CA LYS A 301 27.99 -16.47 -22.36
C LYS A 301 26.67 -16.37 -21.59
N LEU A 302 26.46 -17.22 -20.58
CA LEU A 302 25.26 -17.18 -19.75
C LEU A 302 25.13 -15.84 -19.01
N THR A 303 26.16 -15.41 -18.28
CA THR A 303 26.11 -14.15 -17.52
C THR A 303 25.94 -12.93 -18.43
N SER A 304 26.49 -12.94 -19.64
CA SER A 304 26.28 -11.85 -20.61
C SER A 304 24.83 -11.82 -21.12
N THR A 305 24.19 -12.97 -21.31
CA THR A 305 22.77 -13.05 -21.64
C THR A 305 21.90 -12.53 -20.48
N LEU A 306 22.24 -12.87 -19.23
CA LEU A 306 21.54 -12.36 -18.05
C LEU A 306 21.73 -10.84 -17.88
N LYS A 307 22.95 -10.33 -18.08
CA LYS A 307 23.24 -8.88 -18.10
C LYS A 307 22.51 -8.15 -19.23
N ALA A 308 22.41 -8.76 -20.41
CA ALA A 308 21.66 -8.17 -21.53
C ALA A 308 20.15 -8.14 -21.23
N ARG A 309 19.60 -9.11 -20.49
CA ARG A 309 18.21 -9.05 -19.98
C ARG A 309 18.03 -7.90 -18.98
N ALA A 310 19.02 -7.60 -18.16
CA ALA A 310 19.00 -6.44 -17.25
C ALA A 310 18.89 -5.09 -18.00
N GLN A 311 19.31 -5.04 -19.27
CA GLN A 311 19.24 -3.85 -20.11
C GLN A 311 17.94 -3.77 -20.95
N GLN A 312 17.05 -4.75 -20.85
CA GLN A 312 15.75 -4.78 -21.53
C GLN A 312 14.59 -4.29 -20.66
N LYS A 313 14.85 -3.59 -19.55
CA LYS A 313 13.80 -3.03 -18.68
C LYS A 313 12.73 -2.30 -19.49
N PRO A 314 11.46 -2.39 -19.07
CA PRO A 314 10.42 -1.61 -19.73
C PRO A 314 10.70 -0.13 -19.51
N ASP A 315 10.55 0.63 -20.59
CA ASP A 315 10.52 2.07 -20.60
C ASP A 315 9.10 2.50 -20.92
N PHE A 316 8.48 3.21 -19.99
CA PHE A 316 7.10 3.65 -20.08
C PHE A 316 7.07 5.10 -20.54
N THR A 317 6.44 5.33 -21.68
CA THR A 317 6.13 6.69 -22.14
C THR A 317 4.63 6.91 -22.10
N VAL A 318 4.19 8.06 -21.60
CA VAL A 318 2.77 8.40 -21.46
C VAL A 318 2.35 9.33 -22.59
N GLN A 319 1.15 9.11 -23.13
CA GLN A 319 0.43 10.03 -23.99
C GLN A 319 -0.97 10.25 -23.45
N THR A 320 -1.46 11.48 -23.49
CA THR A 320 -2.80 11.85 -23.03
C THR A 320 -3.53 12.51 -24.18
N GLU A 321 -4.27 11.72 -24.96
CA GLU A 321 -4.99 12.23 -26.13
C GLU A 321 -6.31 12.94 -25.73
N ASN A 322 -6.81 12.70 -24.51
CA ASN A 322 -8.00 13.31 -23.95
C ASN A 322 -7.86 13.50 -22.43
N LEU A 323 -8.92 13.95 -21.75
CA LEU A 323 -8.89 14.30 -20.32
C LEU A 323 -9.27 13.17 -19.35
N ILE A 324 -9.77 12.03 -19.84
CA ILE A 324 -10.27 10.92 -19.01
C ILE A 324 -9.46 9.63 -19.17
N GLN A 325 -8.56 9.58 -20.15
CA GLN A 325 -7.69 8.43 -20.42
C GLN A 325 -6.23 8.86 -20.59
N LEU A 326 -5.33 7.94 -20.27
CA LEU A 326 -3.92 8.06 -20.61
C LEU A 326 -3.39 6.74 -21.17
N ASP A 327 -2.57 6.85 -22.20
CA ASP A 327 -1.98 5.76 -22.95
C ASP A 327 -0.52 5.57 -22.54
N LEU A 328 -0.21 4.41 -21.96
CA LEU A 328 1.13 3.94 -21.68
C LEU A 328 1.66 3.15 -22.86
N GLN A 329 2.64 3.71 -23.54
CA GLN A 329 3.43 3.01 -24.54
C GLN A 329 4.63 2.36 -23.85
N ILE A 330 4.72 1.03 -23.94
CA ILE A 330 5.79 0.22 -23.37
C ILE A 330 6.82 -0.07 -24.45
N ASN A 331 8.06 0.34 -24.19
CA ASN A 331 9.23 0.00 -24.99
C ASN A 331 10.11 -0.98 -24.19
N GLY A 332 10.63 -2.04 -24.82
CA GLY A 332 11.43 -3.05 -24.12
C GLY A 332 10.65 -4.30 -23.73
N LYS A 333 11.16 -5.07 -22.77
CA LYS A 333 10.57 -6.32 -22.26
C LYS A 333 10.66 -6.35 -20.72
N GLY A 334 10.38 -7.48 -20.08
CA GLY A 334 10.57 -7.63 -18.64
C GLY A 334 9.45 -6.99 -17.80
N TYR A 335 8.25 -6.94 -18.35
CA TYR A 335 7.02 -6.62 -17.64
C TYR A 335 6.12 -7.86 -17.57
N ASP A 336 5.27 -7.94 -16.55
CA ASP A 336 4.26 -8.98 -16.39
C ASP A 336 2.96 -8.58 -17.10
N GLU A 337 2.54 -9.36 -18.09
CA GLU A 337 1.34 -9.08 -18.89
C GLU A 337 0.02 -9.23 -18.12
N GLU A 338 -0.03 -10.09 -17.10
CA GLU A 338 -1.21 -10.24 -16.24
C GLU A 338 -1.28 -9.04 -15.28
N ALA A 339 -0.13 -8.65 -14.69
CA ALA A 339 -0.06 -7.48 -13.80
C ALA A 339 -0.41 -6.17 -14.52
N LEU A 340 -0.09 -6.02 -15.81
CA LEU A 340 -0.49 -4.84 -16.59
C LEU A 340 -2.00 -4.63 -16.68
N ARG A 341 -2.79 -5.69 -16.51
CA ARG A 341 -4.26 -5.62 -16.64
C ARG A 341 -4.95 -5.23 -15.33
N ASP A 342 -4.21 -5.19 -14.23
CA ASP A 342 -4.75 -4.85 -12.93
C ASP A 342 -4.67 -3.33 -12.70
N ALA A 343 -5.83 -2.69 -12.68
CA ALA A 343 -5.98 -1.25 -12.41
C ALA A 343 -5.27 -0.80 -11.12
N HIS A 344 -5.15 -1.67 -10.13
CA HIS A 344 -4.53 -1.36 -8.85
C HIS A 344 -2.99 -1.28 -8.88
N ASN A 345 -2.38 -1.65 -10.00
CA ASN A 345 -0.95 -1.46 -10.20
C ASN A 345 -0.62 -0.04 -10.66
N TYR A 346 -1.61 0.84 -10.73
CA TYR A 346 -1.50 2.22 -11.20
C TYR A 346 -2.09 3.19 -10.18
N ASP A 347 -1.23 4.03 -9.57
CA ASP A 347 -1.69 5.14 -8.73
C ASP A 347 -1.54 6.45 -9.52
N PHE A 348 -2.63 7.18 -9.73
CA PHE A 348 -2.63 8.44 -10.48
C PHE A 348 -3.05 9.63 -9.61
N LYS A 349 -2.32 10.75 -9.74
CA LYS A 349 -2.68 12.05 -9.18
C LYS A 349 -2.76 13.10 -10.30
N GLY A 350 -3.83 13.88 -10.32
CA GLY A 350 -4.05 14.93 -11.33
C GLY A 350 -4.91 16.07 -10.79
N TYR A 351 -4.96 17.19 -11.49
CA TYR A 351 -5.80 18.32 -11.10
C TYR A 351 -7.25 18.10 -11.51
N VAL A 352 -8.17 18.36 -10.57
CA VAL A 352 -9.62 18.34 -10.80
C VAL A 352 -10.20 19.59 -10.17
N ASN A 353 -10.81 20.44 -11.01
CA ASN A 353 -11.35 21.75 -10.62
C ASN A 353 -10.32 22.61 -9.86
N GLY A 354 -9.08 22.63 -10.34
CA GLY A 354 -7.96 23.42 -9.83
C GLY A 354 -7.21 22.82 -8.63
N ASN A 355 -7.61 21.64 -8.15
CA ASN A 355 -7.02 21.00 -6.98
C ASN A 355 -6.34 19.67 -7.36
N LEU A 356 -5.11 19.45 -6.90
CA LEU A 356 -4.43 18.17 -7.08
C LEU A 356 -5.13 17.10 -6.23
N ARG A 357 -5.55 16.00 -6.85
CA ARG A 357 -6.26 14.90 -6.20
C ARG A 357 -5.73 13.56 -6.68
N SER A 358 -5.85 12.53 -5.84
CA SER A 358 -5.77 11.15 -6.32
C SER A 358 -7.04 10.84 -7.12
N ILE A 359 -6.86 10.16 -8.25
CA ILE A 359 -7.94 9.73 -9.12
C ILE A 359 -7.72 8.24 -9.37
N ASP A 360 -8.74 7.44 -9.05
CA ASP A 360 -8.65 5.99 -9.22
C ASP A 360 -8.67 5.64 -10.73
N VAL A 361 -7.91 4.61 -11.10
CA VAL A 361 -7.97 3.98 -12.42
C VAL A 361 -9.09 2.95 -12.37
N VAL A 362 -10.10 3.11 -13.22
CA VAL A 362 -11.32 2.28 -13.17
C VAL A 362 -11.34 1.16 -14.20
N ASP A 363 -10.53 1.27 -15.27
CA ASP A 363 -10.39 0.24 -16.30
C ASP A 363 -9.01 0.29 -16.95
N VAL A 364 -8.54 -0.87 -17.40
CA VAL A 364 -7.24 -1.04 -18.05
C VAL A 364 -7.35 -1.94 -19.28
N GLU A 365 -7.10 -1.36 -20.44
CA GLU A 365 -7.05 -2.08 -21.71
C GLU A 365 -5.62 -2.30 -22.16
N VAL A 366 -5.21 -3.57 -22.33
CA VAL A 366 -3.87 -3.92 -22.83
C VAL A 366 -3.95 -4.46 -24.25
N ASN A 367 -3.35 -3.74 -25.19
CA ASN A 367 -3.24 -4.11 -26.60
C ASN A 367 -1.77 -4.10 -27.05
N ASN A 368 -1.18 -5.30 -27.16
CA ASN A 368 0.24 -5.50 -27.45
C ASN A 368 1.16 -4.76 -26.45
N ASN A 369 1.80 -3.68 -26.90
CA ASN A 369 2.72 -2.87 -26.11
C ASN A 369 2.13 -1.51 -25.72
N LYS A 370 0.81 -1.34 -25.87
CA LYS A 370 0.06 -0.16 -25.45
C LYS A 370 -0.92 -0.56 -24.35
N VAL A 371 -0.95 0.21 -23.28
CA VAL A 371 -1.91 0.08 -22.18
C VAL A 371 -2.68 1.38 -22.04
N THR A 372 -4.00 1.33 -22.15
CA THR A 372 -4.87 2.47 -21.96
C THR A 372 -5.48 2.40 -20.57
N LEU A 373 -5.20 3.39 -19.73
CA LEU A 373 -5.82 3.53 -18.42
C LEU A 373 -6.98 4.51 -18.51
N THR A 374 -8.15 4.11 -18.02
CA THR A 374 -9.31 4.99 -17.88
C THR A 374 -9.42 5.48 -16.44
N LEU A 375 -9.52 6.80 -16.28
CA LEU A 375 -9.62 7.46 -14.99
C LEU A 375 -11.09 7.59 -14.56
N GLU A 376 -11.36 7.54 -13.25
CA GLU A 376 -12.70 7.70 -12.68
C GLU A 376 -13.34 9.07 -13.03
N ARG A 377 -12.52 10.11 -13.18
CA ARG A 377 -12.96 11.49 -13.43
C ARG A 377 -11.95 12.25 -14.30
N PRO A 378 -12.41 13.24 -15.09
CA PRO A 378 -11.54 13.94 -16.02
C PRO A 378 -10.56 14.83 -15.28
N VAL A 379 -9.34 14.91 -15.81
CA VAL A 379 -8.29 15.84 -15.38
C VAL A 379 -8.53 17.20 -16.04
N ASP A 380 -8.21 18.29 -15.33
CA ASP A 380 -8.33 19.63 -15.87
C ASP A 380 -7.47 19.79 -17.14
N ASN A 381 -8.06 20.38 -18.18
CA ASN A 381 -7.30 20.66 -19.40
C ASN A 381 -6.15 21.63 -19.10
N GLN A 382 -5.00 21.43 -19.74
CA GLN A 382 -3.78 22.19 -19.53
C GLN A 382 -3.22 22.06 -18.09
N SER A 383 -3.38 20.89 -17.47
CA SER A 383 -2.78 20.57 -16.17
C SER A 383 -1.90 19.30 -16.21
N GLU A 384 -0.96 19.20 -15.27
CA GLU A 384 -0.04 18.07 -15.18
C GLU A 384 -0.54 17.01 -14.19
N GLY A 385 -0.20 15.74 -14.47
CA GLY A 385 -0.44 14.61 -13.59
C GLY A 385 0.82 13.82 -13.27
N THR A 386 0.72 12.95 -12.27
CA THR A 386 1.76 11.97 -11.91
C THR A 386 1.15 10.58 -11.89
N LEU A 387 1.77 9.66 -12.61
CA LEU A 387 1.44 8.24 -12.59
C LEU A 387 2.55 7.45 -11.91
N VAL A 388 2.15 6.53 -11.06
CA VAL A 388 3.04 5.58 -10.41
C VAL A 388 2.63 4.17 -10.84
N ILE A 389 3.59 3.39 -11.35
CA ILE A 389 3.39 2.00 -11.75
C ILE A 389 4.08 1.10 -10.72
N ASP A 390 3.36 0.10 -10.24
CA ASP A 390 3.82 -0.81 -9.19
C ASP A 390 4.97 -1.73 -9.64
N ALA A 391 5.77 -2.19 -8.67
CA ALA A 391 6.87 -3.13 -8.92
C ALA A 391 6.38 -4.51 -9.37
N SER A 392 5.12 -4.88 -9.06
CA SER A 392 4.48 -6.09 -9.60
C SER A 392 4.46 -6.12 -11.13
N VAL A 393 4.43 -4.96 -11.79
CA VAL A 393 4.39 -4.85 -13.24
C VAL A 393 5.76 -5.06 -13.88
N ALA A 394 6.84 -4.54 -13.27
CA ALA A 394 8.14 -4.38 -13.93
C ALA A 394 9.35 -4.64 -13.03
N ASP A 395 9.18 -5.47 -11.99
CA ASP A 395 10.14 -5.79 -10.91
C ASP A 395 10.61 -4.58 -10.06
N GLU A 396 10.33 -3.34 -10.47
CA GLU A 396 10.60 -2.10 -9.73
C GLU A 396 9.50 -1.06 -9.95
N LYS A 397 9.37 -0.13 -9.00
CA LYS A 397 8.37 0.95 -9.05
C LYS A 397 8.80 2.03 -10.04
N TYR A 398 7.90 2.43 -10.94
CA TYR A 398 8.12 3.55 -11.86
C TYR A 398 7.28 4.76 -11.43
N THR A 399 7.83 5.95 -11.57
CA THR A 399 7.11 7.21 -11.30
C THR A 399 7.30 8.15 -12.46
N LEU A 400 6.21 8.38 -13.20
CA LEU A 400 6.13 9.24 -14.38
C LEU A 400 5.48 10.55 -13.92
N LYS A 401 6.26 11.64 -13.91
CA LYS A 401 5.83 12.98 -13.49
C LYS A 401 5.57 13.87 -14.69
N ASP A 402 4.98 15.03 -14.43
CA ASP A 402 4.81 16.12 -15.40
C ASP A 402 4.03 15.66 -16.66
N ILE A 403 3.06 14.75 -16.46
CA ILE A 403 2.22 14.21 -17.54
C ILE A 403 1.22 15.29 -17.93
N MET A 404 1.49 16.00 -19.03
CA MET A 404 0.69 17.14 -19.47
C MET A 404 -0.62 16.68 -20.14
N PHE A 405 -1.77 16.87 -19.47
CA PHE A 405 -3.09 16.70 -20.08
C PHE A 405 -3.43 17.94 -20.92
N PHE A 406 -3.44 17.77 -22.25
CA PHE A 406 -3.79 18.84 -23.17
C PHE A 406 -4.62 18.32 -24.33
N ASP A 407 -5.94 18.44 -24.18
CA ASP A 407 -6.88 18.12 -25.24
C ASP A 407 -7.23 19.37 -26.04
N ASN A 408 -6.99 19.28 -27.35
CA ASN A 408 -7.30 20.32 -28.33
C ASN A 408 -7.94 19.76 -29.61
N LYS A 409 -8.35 18.49 -29.61
CA LYS A 409 -8.87 17.80 -30.80
C LYS A 409 -10.39 17.71 -30.70
N MET A 410 -11.04 17.60 -31.85
CA MET A 410 -12.48 17.36 -31.89
C MET A 410 -12.73 15.87 -32.04
N PRO A 411 -13.69 15.29 -31.30
CA PRO A 411 -14.02 13.89 -31.41
C PRO A 411 -14.66 13.56 -32.76
N THR A 412 -14.43 12.35 -33.26
CA THR A 412 -15.02 11.83 -34.50
C THR A 412 -15.68 10.49 -34.29
N VAL A 413 -16.59 10.11 -35.19
CA VAL A 413 -17.12 8.74 -35.24
C VAL A 413 -16.14 7.87 -36.02
N LYS A 414 -15.66 6.81 -35.38
CA LYS A 414 -14.81 5.77 -35.99
C LYS A 414 -15.65 4.73 -36.73
N GLU A 415 -16.72 4.24 -36.10
CA GLU A 415 -17.47 3.10 -36.62
C GLU A 415 -18.99 3.14 -36.34
N VAL A 416 -19.71 2.73 -37.39
CA VAL A 416 -21.15 2.51 -37.64
C VAL A 416 -21.66 1.06 -37.66
N GLU A 417 -22.14 0.42 -36.59
CA GLU A 417 -22.59 -0.99 -36.68
C GLU A 417 -23.99 -1.29 -36.13
N VAL A 418 -24.67 -2.27 -36.72
CA VAL A 418 -25.99 -2.76 -36.26
C VAL A 418 -25.76 -4.02 -35.43
N ILE A 419 -25.90 -3.90 -34.11
CA ILE A 419 -25.60 -4.98 -33.16
C ILE A 419 -26.84 -5.71 -32.65
N GLY A 420 -28.04 -5.20 -32.95
CA GLY A 420 -29.30 -5.80 -32.52
C GLY A 420 -30.47 -5.51 -33.44
N LYS A 421 -31.61 -6.16 -33.18
CA LYS A 421 -32.84 -6.01 -33.97
C LYS A 421 -33.36 -4.57 -34.03
N ASN A 422 -32.99 -3.74 -33.07
CA ASN A 422 -33.36 -2.33 -32.93
C ASN A 422 -32.26 -1.49 -32.29
N THR A 423 -30.99 -1.94 -32.34
CA THR A 423 -29.85 -1.26 -31.72
C THR A 423 -28.71 -1.04 -32.71
N VAL A 424 -28.19 0.18 -32.74
CA VAL A 424 -27.01 0.59 -33.52
C VAL A 424 -25.94 1.02 -32.54
N LYS A 425 -24.71 0.53 -32.71
CA LYS A 425 -23.54 1.02 -31.96
C LYS A 425 -22.77 2.04 -32.78
N VAL A 426 -22.41 3.15 -32.14
CA VAL A 426 -21.52 4.18 -32.68
C VAL A 426 -20.26 4.21 -31.83
N THR A 427 -19.10 3.97 -32.44
CA THR A 427 -17.79 4.05 -31.77
C THR A 427 -17.14 5.39 -32.06
N PHE A 428 -16.62 6.06 -31.03
CA PHE A 428 -16.00 7.39 -31.14
C PHE A 428 -14.46 7.32 -31.16
N SER A 429 -13.81 8.43 -31.50
CA SER A 429 -12.36 8.55 -31.44
C SER A 429 -11.81 8.53 -30.02
N GLU A 430 -12.64 8.98 -29.08
CA GLU A 430 -12.38 9.17 -27.66
C GLU A 430 -13.72 9.18 -26.89
N PRO A 431 -13.71 9.04 -25.55
CA PRO A 431 -14.90 9.08 -24.72
C PRO A 431 -15.71 10.38 -24.84
N ILE A 432 -17.04 10.24 -24.94
CA ILE A 432 -17.98 11.37 -25.02
C ILE A 432 -18.64 11.63 -23.67
N ALA A 433 -18.65 12.88 -23.22
CA ALA A 433 -19.30 13.26 -21.98
C ALA A 433 -20.83 13.20 -22.12
N ASP A 434 -21.49 12.63 -21.10
CA ASP A 434 -22.95 12.62 -20.90
C ASP A 434 -23.77 12.01 -22.06
N LEU A 435 -23.40 10.82 -22.56
CA LEU A 435 -24.12 10.16 -23.67
C LEU A 435 -25.59 9.81 -23.36
N ALA A 436 -25.92 9.45 -22.12
CA ALA A 436 -27.24 8.94 -21.74
C ALA A 436 -28.39 9.93 -22.03
N ASN A 437 -28.10 11.24 -21.99
CA ASN A 437 -29.09 12.29 -22.19
C ASN A 437 -29.19 12.79 -23.65
N MET A 438 -28.45 12.17 -24.58
CA MET A 438 -28.20 12.73 -25.92
C MET A 438 -29.04 12.12 -27.05
N LYS A 439 -30.22 11.54 -26.76
CA LYS A 439 -31.08 10.89 -27.76
C LYS A 439 -31.42 11.75 -28.99
N ASN A 440 -31.49 13.08 -28.83
CA ASN A 440 -31.83 14.02 -29.91
C ASN A 440 -30.65 14.33 -30.84
N GLN A 441 -29.45 13.84 -30.52
CA GLN A 441 -28.24 14.05 -31.32
C GLN A 441 -28.03 12.96 -32.38
N PHE A 442 -28.91 11.95 -32.41
CA PHE A 442 -28.84 10.85 -33.36
C PHE A 442 -30.10 10.79 -34.23
N LEU A 443 -29.90 10.61 -35.54
CA LEU A 443 -30.97 10.44 -36.51
C LEU A 443 -30.74 9.17 -37.32
N ILE A 444 -31.66 8.21 -37.22
CA ILE A 444 -31.54 6.90 -37.88
C ILE A 444 -32.62 6.76 -38.96
N LYS A 445 -32.22 6.49 -40.20
CA LYS A 445 -33.11 6.37 -41.35
C LYS A 445 -32.83 5.13 -42.19
N MET A 446 -33.85 4.63 -42.87
CA MET A 446 -33.73 3.63 -43.95
C MET A 446 -34.59 4.07 -45.12
N GLY A 447 -33.96 4.59 -46.17
CA GLY A 447 -34.67 5.29 -47.25
C GLY A 447 -35.41 6.51 -46.68
N THR A 448 -36.74 6.54 -46.81
CA THR A 448 -37.59 7.63 -46.29
C THR A 448 -38.13 7.36 -44.88
N LYS A 449 -37.98 6.13 -44.35
CA LYS A 449 -38.44 5.79 -43.00
C LYS A 449 -37.43 6.29 -41.97
N GLU A 450 -37.90 7.03 -40.98
CA GLU A 450 -37.13 7.45 -39.80
C GLU A 450 -37.46 6.53 -38.62
N TYR A 451 -36.42 6.12 -37.88
CA TYR A 451 -36.54 5.33 -36.66
C TYR A 451 -36.36 6.25 -35.46
N ARG A 452 -37.37 6.31 -34.60
CA ARG A 452 -37.34 7.15 -33.41
C ARG A 452 -36.42 6.53 -32.35
N VAL A 453 -35.41 7.28 -31.92
CA VAL A 453 -34.51 6.89 -30.82
C VAL A 453 -35.29 6.79 -29.52
N ARG A 454 -35.16 5.64 -28.85
CA ARG A 454 -35.73 5.34 -27.53
C ARG A 454 -34.76 5.74 -26.43
N GLN A 455 -33.51 5.27 -26.55
CA GLN A 455 -32.47 5.41 -25.53
C GLN A 455 -31.09 5.41 -26.19
N VAL A 456 -30.15 6.09 -25.55
CA VAL A 456 -28.72 5.99 -25.83
C VAL A 456 -28.07 5.52 -24.54
N THR A 457 -27.30 4.44 -24.60
CA THR A 457 -26.50 3.92 -23.48
C THR A 457 -25.04 4.06 -23.88
N GLY A 458 -24.24 4.72 -23.05
CA GLY A 458 -22.79 4.72 -23.21
C GLY A 458 -22.21 3.42 -22.69
N VAL A 459 -21.30 2.80 -23.43
CA VAL A 459 -20.57 1.60 -23.04
C VAL A 459 -19.06 1.82 -23.27
N HIS A 460 -18.23 1.00 -22.62
CA HIS A 460 -16.78 1.11 -22.60
C HIS A 460 -16.33 2.53 -22.24
N ASN A 461 -16.80 3.00 -21.08
CA ASN A 461 -16.52 4.35 -20.57
C ASN A 461 -16.90 5.47 -21.55
N ASN A 462 -18.07 5.36 -22.20
CA ASN A 462 -18.59 6.30 -23.19
C ASN A 462 -17.75 6.42 -24.48
N LEU A 463 -16.83 5.49 -24.75
CA LEU A 463 -16.16 5.38 -26.04
C LEU A 463 -17.12 4.89 -27.13
N GLU A 464 -18.15 4.14 -26.72
CA GLU A 464 -19.18 3.59 -27.58
C GLU A 464 -20.58 4.04 -27.13
N ALA A 465 -21.49 4.25 -28.08
CA ALA A 465 -22.89 4.56 -27.83
C ALA A 465 -23.80 3.50 -28.46
N ASN A 466 -24.51 2.75 -27.62
CA ASN A 466 -25.57 1.84 -28.01
C ASN A 466 -26.89 2.60 -28.12
N ILE A 467 -27.34 2.84 -29.35
CA ILE A 467 -28.53 3.62 -29.70
C ILE A 467 -29.68 2.66 -29.97
N THR A 468 -30.62 2.57 -29.03
CA THR A 468 -31.82 1.75 -29.18
C THR A 468 -32.99 2.56 -29.75
N VAL A 469 -33.70 2.02 -30.74
CA VAL A 469 -34.90 2.63 -31.33
C VAL A 469 -36.18 1.86 -30.96
N TYR A 470 -37.35 2.49 -31.13
CA TYR A 470 -38.65 1.85 -30.84
C TYR A 470 -39.04 0.72 -31.81
N ASP A 471 -38.71 0.88 -33.09
CA ASP A 471 -39.09 -0.06 -34.15
C ASP A 471 -37.93 -0.99 -34.50
N SER A 472 -38.20 -2.28 -34.71
CA SER A 472 -37.20 -3.19 -35.27
C SER A 472 -36.80 -2.80 -36.70
N PHE A 473 -35.52 -2.95 -37.00
CA PHE A 473 -34.95 -2.73 -38.32
C PHE A 473 -35.44 -3.79 -39.32
N LYS A 474 -35.55 -3.40 -40.58
CA LYS A 474 -35.72 -4.36 -41.69
C LYS A 474 -34.39 -4.54 -42.41
N ASN A 475 -34.24 -5.65 -43.12
CA ASN A 475 -33.07 -5.90 -43.97
C ASN A 475 -32.84 -4.73 -44.94
N GLY A 476 -31.62 -4.19 -44.93
CA GLY A 476 -31.25 -3.02 -45.72
C GLY A 476 -30.02 -2.31 -45.14
N THR A 477 -29.82 -1.06 -45.58
CA THR A 477 -28.76 -0.18 -45.07
C THR A 477 -29.40 0.98 -44.32
N LEU A 478 -29.00 1.15 -43.06
CA LEU A 478 -29.35 2.32 -42.25
C LEU A 478 -28.41 3.47 -42.57
N SER A 479 -28.95 4.67 -42.52
CA SER A 479 -28.21 5.93 -42.46
C SER A 479 -28.31 6.47 -41.05
N VAL A 480 -27.16 6.66 -40.40
CA VAL A 480 -27.05 7.10 -39.01
C VAL A 480 -26.32 8.44 -39.01
N SER A 481 -27.03 9.51 -38.64
CA SER A 481 -26.45 10.85 -38.54
C SER A 481 -26.22 11.24 -37.09
N VAL A 482 -25.10 11.91 -36.84
CA VAL A 482 -24.69 12.44 -35.53
C VAL A 482 -24.61 13.97 -35.60
N ASP A 483 -25.20 14.66 -34.63
CA ASP A 483 -25.27 16.12 -34.54
C ASP A 483 -24.33 16.71 -33.47
N ARG A 484 -24.20 18.04 -33.41
CA ARG A 484 -23.18 18.79 -32.65
C ARG A 484 -23.33 18.78 -31.12
N GLY A 485 -24.43 18.26 -30.59
CA GLY A 485 -24.68 18.31 -29.15
C GLY A 485 -23.83 17.34 -28.33
N LEU A 486 -23.25 16.32 -28.96
CA LEU A 486 -22.28 15.42 -28.33
C LEU A 486 -20.96 16.16 -28.12
N LYS A 487 -20.42 16.12 -26.90
CA LYS A 487 -19.16 16.76 -26.55
C LYS A 487 -18.25 15.79 -25.80
N ASP A 488 -16.94 15.92 -25.98
CA ASP A 488 -15.96 15.25 -25.11
C ASP A 488 -15.87 15.95 -23.73
N TYR A 489 -14.93 15.48 -22.92
CA TYR A 489 -14.62 16.02 -21.59
C TYR A 489 -13.88 17.37 -21.63
N ALA A 490 -13.30 17.78 -22.77
CA ALA A 490 -12.72 19.11 -22.98
C ALA A 490 -13.76 20.14 -23.49
N GLY A 491 -14.96 19.68 -23.84
CA GLY A 491 -16.07 20.49 -24.32
C GLY A 491 -16.14 20.67 -25.84
N PHE A 492 -15.32 19.97 -26.63
CA PHE A 492 -15.40 20.01 -28.10
C PHE A 492 -16.54 19.15 -28.63
N SER A 493 -17.28 19.70 -29.58
CA SER A 493 -18.38 18.98 -30.23
C SER A 493 -17.88 17.92 -31.21
N VAL A 494 -18.53 16.75 -31.21
CA VAL A 494 -18.29 15.68 -32.20
C VAL A 494 -18.50 16.22 -33.61
N ARG A 495 -17.61 15.80 -34.51
CA ARG A 495 -17.71 16.13 -35.93
C ARG A 495 -18.95 15.52 -36.55
N ILE A 496 -19.87 16.38 -37.01
CA ILE A 496 -21.11 15.94 -37.67
C ILE A 496 -20.82 15.06 -38.88
N GLY A 497 -21.64 14.03 -39.04
CA GLY A 497 -21.48 13.07 -40.12
C GLY A 497 -22.71 12.19 -40.28
N THR A 498 -22.80 11.56 -41.45
CA THR A 498 -23.80 10.54 -41.75
C THR A 498 -23.06 9.28 -42.20
N PHE A 499 -23.36 8.17 -41.54
CA PHE A 499 -22.69 6.89 -41.72
C PHE A 499 -23.70 5.84 -42.19
N GLU A 500 -23.21 4.83 -42.92
CA GLU A 500 -24.03 3.71 -43.38
C GLU A 500 -23.72 2.46 -42.57
N ALA A 501 -24.76 1.77 -42.10
CA ALA A 501 -24.63 0.51 -41.38
C ALA A 501 -25.58 -0.53 -41.99
N LYS A 502 -25.07 -1.73 -42.29
CA LYS A 502 -25.88 -2.81 -42.87
C LYS A 502 -26.60 -3.58 -41.78
N VAL A 503 -27.88 -3.83 -41.98
CA VAL A 503 -28.68 -4.68 -41.09
C VAL A 503 -28.49 -6.13 -41.51
N VAL A 504 -27.71 -6.88 -40.71
CA VAL A 504 -27.48 -8.31 -40.88
C VAL A 504 -27.96 -9.02 -39.62
N GLU A 505 -28.94 -9.90 -39.76
CA GLU A 505 -29.50 -10.67 -38.65
C GLU A 505 -28.45 -11.66 -38.11
N ASP A 506 -28.19 -11.58 -36.80
CA ASP A 506 -27.42 -12.58 -36.07
C ASP A 506 -28.31 -13.71 -35.55
N LYS A 507 -27.82 -14.95 -35.67
CA LYS A 507 -28.51 -16.18 -35.23
C LYS A 507 -27.66 -17.00 -34.27
N THR A 508 -26.52 -16.47 -33.85
CA THR A 508 -25.61 -17.15 -32.95
C THR A 508 -25.79 -16.65 -31.53
N PRO A 509 -25.98 -17.54 -30.55
CA PRO A 509 -26.07 -17.12 -29.16
C PRO A 509 -24.71 -16.64 -28.66
N PRO A 510 -24.68 -15.72 -27.68
CA PRO A 510 -23.44 -15.13 -27.17
C PRO A 510 -22.56 -16.18 -26.50
N LYS A 511 -21.25 -16.03 -26.64
CA LYS A 511 -20.23 -16.93 -26.09
C LYS A 511 -19.15 -16.13 -25.36
N VAL A 512 -18.70 -16.68 -24.25
CA VAL A 512 -17.56 -16.14 -23.53
C VAL A 512 -16.28 -16.47 -24.29
N VAL A 513 -15.55 -15.43 -24.70
CA VAL A 513 -14.26 -15.52 -25.41
C VAL A 513 -13.07 -15.28 -24.50
N GLY A 514 -13.29 -14.71 -23.31
CA GLY A 514 -12.25 -14.45 -22.34
C GLY A 514 -12.82 -13.94 -21.02
N TYR A 515 -11.92 -13.56 -20.12
CA TYR A 515 -12.25 -12.86 -18.89
C TYR A 515 -11.11 -11.92 -18.51
N LYS A 516 -11.42 -10.88 -17.73
CA LYS A 516 -10.47 -9.97 -17.08
C LYS A 516 -10.85 -9.76 -15.62
N ASN A 517 -9.99 -9.10 -14.85
CA ASN A 517 -10.24 -8.73 -13.45
C ASN A 517 -10.65 -9.91 -12.54
N ALA A 518 -10.09 -11.10 -12.78
CA ALA A 518 -10.39 -12.28 -11.98
C ALA A 518 -9.64 -12.23 -10.63
N THR A 519 -10.34 -11.85 -9.58
CA THR A 519 -9.87 -11.91 -8.19
C THR A 519 -10.66 -12.98 -7.44
N ARG A 520 -10.41 -13.12 -6.14
CA ARG A 520 -11.28 -13.95 -5.29
C ARG A 520 -12.69 -13.37 -5.15
N GLN A 521 -12.87 -12.07 -5.35
CA GLN A 521 -14.15 -11.41 -5.15
C GLN A 521 -14.88 -11.05 -6.43
N GLN A 522 -14.23 -11.04 -7.59
CA GLN A 522 -14.93 -10.70 -8.83
C GLN A 522 -14.28 -11.31 -10.06
N VAL A 523 -15.03 -11.32 -11.16
CA VAL A 523 -14.51 -11.59 -12.50
C VAL A 523 -15.39 -10.91 -13.55
N THR A 524 -14.76 -10.32 -14.56
CA THR A 524 -15.45 -9.77 -15.73
C THR A 524 -15.33 -10.75 -16.89
N LEU A 525 -16.44 -11.28 -17.37
CA LEU A 525 -16.52 -12.18 -18.53
C LEU A 525 -16.68 -11.36 -19.81
N ILE A 526 -15.89 -11.69 -20.84
CA ILE A 526 -15.90 -11.00 -22.13
C ILE A 526 -16.60 -11.89 -23.15
N PHE A 527 -17.64 -11.37 -23.79
CA PHE A 527 -18.44 -12.06 -24.80
C PHE A 527 -17.98 -11.68 -26.22
N ASP A 528 -18.27 -12.54 -27.20
CA ASP A 528 -18.00 -12.28 -28.62
C ASP A 528 -18.86 -11.19 -29.25
N GLN A 529 -19.91 -10.75 -28.55
CA GLN A 529 -20.89 -9.75 -28.97
C GLN A 529 -21.57 -9.10 -27.77
N ASP A 530 -22.15 -7.92 -27.96
CA ASP A 530 -22.95 -7.23 -26.94
C ASP A 530 -24.12 -8.11 -26.49
N ILE A 531 -24.36 -8.13 -25.19
CA ILE A 531 -25.40 -8.94 -24.56
C ILE A 531 -26.42 -8.06 -23.84
N ARG A 532 -27.45 -8.71 -23.31
CA ARG A 532 -28.40 -8.16 -22.34
C ARG A 532 -28.75 -9.22 -21.31
N ILE A 533 -29.17 -8.76 -20.14
CA ILE A 533 -29.63 -9.62 -19.05
C ILE A 533 -31.11 -9.96 -19.29
N GLU A 534 -31.44 -11.25 -19.31
CA GLU A 534 -32.82 -11.75 -19.42
C GLU A 534 -33.37 -12.16 -18.04
N ASP A 535 -32.50 -12.65 -17.16
CA ASP A 535 -32.86 -13.02 -15.79
C ASP A 535 -31.80 -12.49 -14.81
N GLU A 536 -32.21 -11.54 -13.97
CA GLU A 536 -31.38 -10.84 -12.99
C GLU A 536 -31.11 -11.68 -11.73
N ASP A 537 -31.82 -12.79 -11.50
CA ASP A 537 -31.69 -13.60 -10.27
C ASP A 537 -30.23 -14.04 -10.08
N ARG A 538 -29.60 -13.55 -9.00
CA ARG A 538 -28.22 -13.87 -8.64
C ARG A 538 -27.90 -15.36 -8.64
N ARG A 539 -28.88 -16.22 -8.34
CA ARG A 539 -28.68 -17.69 -8.27
C ARG A 539 -28.39 -18.32 -9.62
N ASN A 540 -28.65 -17.62 -10.72
CA ASN A 540 -28.30 -18.07 -12.06
C ASN A 540 -26.80 -17.93 -12.37
N TYR A 541 -26.07 -17.16 -11.55
CA TYR A 541 -24.66 -16.83 -11.73
C TYR A 541 -23.88 -17.31 -10.51
N TYR A 542 -23.14 -18.41 -10.63
CA TYR A 542 -22.47 -19.03 -9.48
C TYR A 542 -21.15 -19.67 -9.86
N HIS A 543 -20.32 -19.97 -8.86
CA HIS A 543 -19.08 -20.71 -9.04
C HIS A 543 -19.05 -21.97 -8.18
N THR A 544 -18.33 -23.02 -8.58
CA THR A 544 -18.21 -24.30 -7.85
C THR A 544 -19.51 -25.10 -7.71
N ASN A 545 -20.55 -24.53 -7.09
CA ASN A 545 -21.89 -25.10 -6.94
C ASN A 545 -22.94 -23.97 -6.77
N PRO A 546 -24.25 -24.24 -6.96
CA PRO A 546 -25.31 -23.22 -6.93
C PRO A 546 -25.53 -22.48 -5.60
N SER A 547 -24.88 -22.89 -4.50
CA SER A 547 -24.93 -22.16 -3.23
C SER A 547 -23.92 -21.00 -3.16
N ASN A 548 -22.92 -20.99 -4.05
CA ASN A 548 -21.92 -19.92 -4.12
C ASN A 548 -22.22 -18.99 -5.30
N TYR A 549 -23.37 -18.32 -5.21
CA TYR A 549 -23.86 -17.38 -6.23
C TYR A 549 -23.31 -15.96 -5.98
N ILE A 550 -23.45 -15.09 -6.98
CA ILE A 550 -23.02 -13.68 -6.89
C ILE A 550 -23.72 -12.93 -5.76
N ASP A 551 -23.16 -11.80 -5.33
CA ASP A 551 -23.66 -11.11 -4.15
C ASP A 551 -25.12 -10.67 -4.31
N GLU A 552 -25.43 -9.90 -5.35
CA GLU A 552 -26.73 -9.28 -5.57
C GLU A 552 -27.30 -9.66 -6.93
N ASP A 553 -28.59 -9.40 -7.14
CA ASP A 553 -29.20 -9.58 -8.47
C ASP A 553 -28.51 -8.61 -9.45
N LEU A 554 -28.27 -9.05 -10.68
CA LEU A 554 -27.50 -8.26 -11.64
C LEU A 554 -28.23 -6.98 -12.05
N ASP A 555 -27.48 -5.89 -12.17
CA ASP A 555 -27.98 -4.62 -12.70
C ASP A 555 -27.36 -4.32 -14.07
N GLU A 556 -28.20 -4.10 -15.08
CA GLU A 556 -27.79 -3.83 -16.47
C GLU A 556 -26.96 -2.55 -16.62
N TYR A 557 -27.04 -1.61 -15.68
CA TYR A 557 -26.30 -0.34 -15.71
C TYR A 557 -24.96 -0.40 -15.00
N THR A 558 -24.77 -1.29 -14.03
CA THR A 558 -23.53 -1.36 -13.23
C THR A 558 -22.70 -2.60 -13.47
N ASP A 559 -23.33 -3.72 -13.84
CA ASP A 559 -22.64 -5.00 -14.02
C ASP A 559 -22.40 -5.34 -15.49
N LEU A 560 -23.14 -4.72 -16.41
CA LEU A 560 -23.02 -4.94 -17.84
C LEU A 560 -22.47 -3.72 -18.56
N ASP A 561 -21.37 -3.91 -19.28
CA ASP A 561 -20.77 -2.91 -20.15
C ASP A 561 -20.62 -3.47 -21.57
N GLY A 562 -21.66 -3.32 -22.40
CA GLY A 562 -21.69 -3.83 -23.77
C GLY A 562 -21.59 -5.36 -23.85
N ASN A 563 -20.39 -5.87 -24.16
CA ASN A 563 -20.08 -7.30 -24.22
C ASN A 563 -19.31 -7.81 -22.98
N GLU A 564 -19.15 -6.98 -21.95
CA GLU A 564 -18.46 -7.33 -20.72
C GLU A 564 -19.43 -7.44 -19.55
N LEU A 565 -19.45 -8.59 -18.87
CA LEU A 565 -20.29 -8.85 -17.70
C LEU A 565 -19.44 -9.05 -16.45
N THR A 566 -19.57 -8.16 -15.48
CA THR A 566 -18.90 -8.26 -14.19
C THR A 566 -19.75 -9.04 -13.19
N LEU A 567 -19.14 -10.06 -12.58
CA LEU A 567 -19.77 -10.91 -11.56
C LEU A 567 -19.04 -10.75 -10.24
N ARG A 568 -19.77 -10.39 -9.18
CA ARG A 568 -19.22 -10.10 -7.85
C ARG A 568 -19.57 -11.21 -6.85
N PHE A 569 -18.57 -11.64 -6.11
CA PHE A 569 -18.51 -12.83 -5.27
C PHE A 569 -17.92 -12.50 -3.88
N SER A 570 -18.00 -11.25 -3.41
CA SER A 570 -17.37 -10.79 -2.16
C SER A 570 -17.86 -11.56 -0.93
N ARG A 571 -19.08 -12.09 -0.92
CA ARG A 571 -19.59 -12.98 0.14
C ARG A 571 -19.24 -14.45 -0.08
N ASN A 572 -19.06 -14.86 -1.33
CA ASN A 572 -18.87 -16.23 -1.77
C ASN A 572 -17.62 -16.32 -2.65
N ASN A 573 -16.44 -16.12 -2.06
CA ASN A 573 -15.21 -15.95 -2.83
C ASN A 573 -14.93 -17.09 -3.82
N LEU A 574 -14.50 -16.72 -5.04
CA LEU A 574 -13.91 -17.61 -6.03
C LEU A 574 -12.72 -18.39 -5.43
N PRO A 575 -12.56 -19.67 -5.78
CA PRO A 575 -11.45 -20.48 -5.30
C PRO A 575 -10.14 -20.03 -5.94
N GLU A 576 -9.06 -20.09 -5.17
CA GLU A 576 -7.71 -19.87 -5.67
C GLU A 576 -7.30 -20.95 -6.68
N GLY A 577 -6.47 -20.58 -7.65
CA GLY A 577 -6.10 -21.45 -8.75
C GLY A 577 -7.21 -21.55 -9.79
N SER A 578 -7.60 -22.76 -10.20
CA SER A 578 -8.61 -22.95 -11.26
C SER A 578 -10.02 -23.17 -10.69
N GLY A 579 -10.94 -22.26 -11.03
CA GLY A 579 -12.36 -22.35 -10.74
C GLY A 579 -13.21 -22.43 -12.01
N TYR A 580 -14.51 -22.66 -11.83
CA TYR A 580 -15.50 -22.53 -12.91
C TYR A 580 -16.62 -21.59 -12.48
N VAL A 581 -16.93 -20.63 -13.35
CA VAL A 581 -18.14 -19.80 -13.28
C VAL A 581 -19.20 -20.40 -14.19
N HIS A 582 -20.43 -20.43 -13.70
CA HIS A 582 -21.59 -21.00 -14.34
C HIS A 582 -22.66 -19.93 -14.53
N ILE A 583 -23.24 -19.88 -15.73
CA ILE A 583 -24.40 -19.03 -16.03
C ILE A 583 -25.50 -19.93 -16.58
N ALA A 584 -26.67 -19.89 -15.94
CA ALA A 584 -27.82 -20.70 -16.35
C ALA A 584 -28.26 -20.38 -17.80
N ALA A 585 -28.90 -21.34 -18.44
CA ALA A 585 -29.38 -21.17 -19.82
C ALA A 585 -30.57 -20.20 -19.84
N GLY A 586 -30.59 -19.28 -20.80
CA GLY A 586 -31.65 -18.27 -20.93
C GLY A 586 -31.51 -17.08 -19.98
N SER A 587 -30.46 -17.01 -19.16
CA SER A 587 -30.23 -15.86 -18.27
C SER A 587 -29.68 -14.64 -18.99
N LEU A 588 -29.04 -14.84 -20.15
CA LEU A 588 -28.51 -13.79 -21.02
C LEU A 588 -28.99 -14.01 -22.46
N ALA A 589 -29.12 -12.94 -23.22
CA ALA A 589 -29.32 -12.99 -24.66
C ALA A 589 -28.42 -11.97 -25.35
N ASP A 590 -28.21 -12.12 -26.66
CA ASP A 590 -27.71 -11.01 -27.46
C ASP A 590 -28.82 -9.99 -27.77
N LEU A 591 -28.47 -8.90 -28.45
CA LEU A 591 -29.43 -7.88 -28.88
C LEU A 591 -30.28 -8.30 -30.10
N TRP A 592 -30.11 -9.54 -30.60
CA TRP A 592 -30.91 -10.18 -31.64
C TRP A 592 -31.88 -11.26 -31.10
N ASP A 593 -31.99 -11.40 -29.77
CA ASP A 593 -32.83 -12.38 -29.06
C ASP A 593 -32.33 -13.83 -29.09
N ASN A 594 -31.04 -14.05 -29.38
CA ASN A 594 -30.44 -15.38 -29.23
C ASN A 594 -30.01 -15.60 -27.77
N GLU A 595 -30.75 -16.43 -27.04
CA GLU A 595 -30.45 -16.78 -25.65
C GLU A 595 -29.18 -17.64 -25.50
N ASN A 596 -28.44 -17.41 -24.42
CA ASN A 596 -27.29 -18.22 -24.05
C ASN A 596 -27.70 -19.65 -23.70
N LYS A 597 -26.85 -20.61 -24.08
CA LYS A 597 -26.90 -21.96 -23.48
C LYS A 597 -26.26 -21.92 -22.10
N LEU A 598 -26.37 -23.01 -21.33
CA LEU A 598 -25.62 -23.16 -20.07
C LEU A 598 -24.14 -22.87 -20.32
N LEU A 599 -23.63 -21.80 -19.72
CA LEU A 599 -22.22 -21.42 -19.84
C LEU A 599 -21.46 -22.00 -18.65
N LYS A 600 -20.29 -22.55 -18.93
CA LYS A 600 -19.32 -23.00 -17.93
C LYS A 600 -17.94 -22.49 -18.34
N VAL A 601 -17.49 -21.44 -17.69
CA VAL A 601 -16.25 -20.73 -18.00
C VAL A 601 -15.19 -21.11 -16.98
N GLN A 602 -14.03 -21.56 -17.44
CA GLN A 602 -12.90 -21.81 -16.54
C GLN A 602 -12.19 -20.49 -16.26
N ILE A 603 -12.11 -20.12 -14.99
CA ILE A 603 -11.42 -18.91 -14.52
C ILE A 603 -10.20 -19.34 -13.71
N LYS A 604 -9.10 -18.62 -13.86
CA LYS A 604 -7.91 -18.80 -13.04
C LYS A 604 -7.75 -17.57 -12.15
N VAL A 605 -7.85 -17.77 -10.84
CA VAL A 605 -7.55 -16.76 -9.82
C VAL A 605 -6.13 -16.99 -9.34
N ALA A 606 -5.34 -15.93 -9.23
CA ALA A 606 -3.99 -16.03 -8.68
C ALA A 606 -4.04 -16.58 -7.25
N ILE A 607 -3.08 -17.45 -6.90
CA ILE A 607 -2.90 -17.89 -5.52
C ILE A 607 -2.14 -16.78 -4.81
N ASP A 608 -2.68 -16.31 -3.69
CA ASP A 608 -2.12 -15.19 -2.96
C ASP A 608 -1.46 -15.65 -1.66
N GLU A 609 -0.14 -15.66 -1.66
CA GLU A 609 0.69 -16.01 -0.50
C GLU A 609 1.42 -14.77 0.08
N ILE A 610 1.11 -13.57 -0.44
CA ILE A 610 1.83 -12.35 -0.11
C ILE A 610 1.01 -11.59 0.93
N ALA A 611 1.63 -11.22 2.04
CA ALA A 611 0.97 -10.36 3.01
C ALA A 611 0.79 -8.93 2.48
N PRO A 612 -0.31 -8.25 2.84
CA PRO A 612 -0.53 -6.88 2.43
C PRO A 612 0.60 -6.00 2.97
N THR A 613 0.98 -5.00 2.18
CA THR A 613 1.95 -3.97 2.54
C THR A 613 1.33 -2.60 2.43
N VAL A 614 1.83 -1.61 3.16
CA VAL A 614 1.32 -0.23 3.08
C VAL A 614 2.03 0.48 1.92
N LYS A 615 1.27 0.88 0.90
CA LYS A 615 1.74 1.65 -0.26
C LYS A 615 1.89 3.14 0.03
N ASN A 616 0.94 3.71 0.77
CA ASN A 616 0.91 5.13 1.09
C ASN A 616 0.26 5.38 2.45
N VAL A 617 0.68 6.47 3.11
CA VAL A 617 -0.02 7.04 4.25
C VAL A 617 -0.05 8.54 4.07
N GLU A 618 -1.23 9.13 3.95
CA GLU A 618 -1.43 10.56 3.76
C GLU A 618 -2.54 11.11 4.66
N TYR A 619 -2.52 12.41 4.92
CA TYR A 619 -3.56 13.10 5.70
C TYR A 619 -4.47 13.88 4.74
N ASP A 620 -5.78 13.59 4.80
CA ASP A 620 -6.83 14.40 4.17
C ASP A 620 -7.34 15.39 5.22
N SER A 621 -6.95 16.64 5.04
CA SER A 621 -7.33 17.78 5.87
C SER A 621 -8.79 18.20 5.74
N VAL A 622 -9.45 17.92 4.60
CA VAL A 622 -10.85 18.28 4.36
C VAL A 622 -11.76 17.29 5.09
N ALA A 623 -11.44 16.00 4.99
CA ALA A 623 -12.15 14.94 5.70
C ALA A 623 -11.66 14.75 7.15
N ASN A 624 -10.53 15.37 7.51
CA ASN A 624 -9.85 15.24 8.79
C ASN A 624 -9.56 13.77 9.15
N GLU A 625 -8.91 13.06 8.22
CA GLU A 625 -8.61 11.64 8.34
C GLU A 625 -7.23 11.29 7.76
N ILE A 626 -6.58 10.29 8.35
CA ILE A 626 -5.36 9.70 7.77
C ILE A 626 -5.79 8.52 6.89
N ILE A 627 -5.42 8.56 5.62
CA ILE A 627 -5.70 7.54 4.62
C ILE A 627 -4.47 6.65 4.48
N ILE A 628 -4.65 5.36 4.77
CA ILE A 628 -3.66 4.31 4.62
C ILE A 628 -4.04 3.48 3.40
N THR A 629 -3.20 3.45 2.39
CA THR A 629 -3.43 2.64 1.19
C THR A 629 -2.56 1.39 1.24
N PHE A 630 -3.16 0.21 1.12
CA PHE A 630 -2.48 -1.07 1.07
C PHE A 630 -2.16 -1.52 -0.36
N SER A 631 -1.27 -2.51 -0.51
CA SER A 631 -0.93 -3.13 -1.80
C SER A 631 -2.10 -3.86 -2.44
N GLU A 632 -3.05 -4.29 -1.61
CA GLU A 632 -4.15 -5.17 -1.94
C GLU A 632 -5.33 -4.93 -0.98
N GLU A 633 -6.45 -5.61 -1.24
CA GLU A 633 -7.63 -5.48 -0.39
C GLU A 633 -7.38 -6.13 0.97
N VAL A 634 -7.77 -5.42 2.03
CA VAL A 634 -7.63 -5.91 3.40
C VAL A 634 -8.97 -6.40 3.93
N ALA A 635 -8.95 -7.46 4.73
CA ALA A 635 -10.15 -8.00 5.34
C ALA A 635 -10.67 -7.03 6.42
N GLU A 636 -11.89 -6.51 6.23
CA GLU A 636 -12.53 -5.50 7.11
C GLU A 636 -12.47 -5.87 8.60
N ASN A 637 -12.74 -7.13 8.93
CA ASN A 637 -12.73 -7.63 10.32
C ASN A 637 -11.37 -7.47 11.03
N SER A 638 -10.27 -7.47 10.27
CA SER A 638 -8.91 -7.25 10.78
C SER A 638 -8.50 -5.78 10.64
N ALA A 639 -8.88 -5.14 9.53
CA ALA A 639 -8.53 -3.77 9.21
C ALA A 639 -9.27 -2.76 10.10
N GLU A 640 -10.52 -3.02 10.51
CA GLU A 640 -11.30 -2.10 11.35
C GLU A 640 -11.03 -2.26 12.86
N ARG A 641 -10.18 -3.21 13.26
CA ARG A 641 -9.82 -3.42 14.67
C ARG A 641 -8.93 -2.28 15.18
N PRO A 642 -9.38 -1.41 16.10
CA PRO A 642 -8.58 -0.26 16.54
C PRO A 642 -7.25 -0.65 17.20
N LEU A 643 -7.19 -1.82 17.85
CA LEU A 643 -5.98 -2.37 18.48
C LEU A 643 -4.84 -2.67 17.50
N ASN A 644 -5.11 -2.70 16.20
CA ASN A 644 -4.10 -2.91 15.17
C ASN A 644 -3.36 -1.60 14.80
N TYR A 645 -3.69 -0.47 15.43
CA TYR A 645 -3.14 0.85 15.13
C TYR A 645 -2.72 1.59 16.41
N VAL A 646 -1.64 2.36 16.33
CA VAL A 646 -1.24 3.36 17.33
C VAL A 646 -0.88 4.63 16.59
N LEU A 647 -1.45 5.77 16.99
CA LEU A 647 -1.15 7.07 16.41
C LEU A 647 -0.72 8.02 17.52
N GLU A 648 0.51 8.54 17.44
CA GLU A 648 1.09 9.47 18.40
C GLU A 648 1.44 10.80 17.73
N ASP A 649 1.25 11.92 18.41
CA ASP A 649 1.69 13.23 17.95
C ASP A 649 3.23 13.43 18.12
N GLU A 650 3.75 14.61 17.75
CA GLU A 650 5.19 14.91 17.88
C GLU A 650 5.72 14.85 19.33
N LYS A 651 4.83 15.00 20.32
CA LYS A 651 5.18 14.92 21.75
C LYS A 651 5.04 13.49 22.30
N GLY A 652 4.71 12.51 21.45
CA GLY A 652 4.49 11.11 21.85
C GLY A 652 3.17 10.89 22.57
N ARG A 653 2.18 11.76 22.38
CA ARG A 653 0.85 11.63 22.99
C ARG A 653 -0.08 10.91 22.02
N ASP A 654 -0.85 9.94 22.51
CA ASP A 654 -1.83 9.23 21.71
C ASP A 654 -2.89 10.16 21.10
N VAL A 655 -3.34 9.81 19.90
CA VAL A 655 -4.29 10.55 19.08
C VAL A 655 -5.47 9.64 18.78
N SER A 656 -6.69 10.12 19.03
CA SER A 656 -7.91 9.32 18.89
C SER A 656 -8.48 9.40 17.50
N PHE A 657 -8.88 8.23 17.00
CA PHE A 657 -9.47 8.07 15.68
C PHE A 657 -10.60 7.04 15.70
N ARG A 658 -11.38 7.03 14.62
CA ARG A 658 -12.23 5.89 14.24
C ARG A 658 -11.63 5.25 13.00
N VAL A 659 -11.52 3.93 13.01
CA VAL A 659 -11.07 3.17 11.84
C VAL A 659 -12.27 2.80 10.98
N VAL A 660 -12.15 3.00 9.67
CA VAL A 660 -13.09 2.50 8.66
C VAL A 660 -12.26 1.88 7.54
N ALA A 661 -12.57 0.66 7.12
CA ALA A 661 -11.92 0.02 6.00
C ALA A 661 -12.81 0.06 4.76
N ASP A 662 -12.22 0.26 3.59
CA ASP A 662 -12.90 0.20 2.29
C ASP A 662 -11.92 -0.37 1.25
N GLY A 663 -12.08 -1.66 0.93
CA GLY A 663 -11.20 -2.39 0.01
C GLY A 663 -9.72 -2.30 0.41
N LYS A 664 -8.93 -1.53 -0.35
CA LYS A 664 -7.48 -1.33 -0.12
C LYS A 664 -7.15 -0.16 0.79
N LYS A 665 -8.13 0.65 1.19
CA LYS A 665 -7.90 1.87 1.97
C LYS A 665 -8.43 1.68 3.39
N VAL A 666 -7.67 2.17 4.35
CA VAL A 666 -8.13 2.32 5.74
C VAL A 666 -8.08 3.79 6.10
N TYR A 667 -9.19 4.29 6.63
CA TYR A 667 -9.38 5.66 7.04
C TYR A 667 -9.32 5.73 8.55
N LEU A 668 -8.31 6.41 9.09
CA LEU A 668 -8.24 6.80 10.49
C LEU A 668 -8.85 8.19 10.63
N LYS A 669 -10.16 8.24 10.85
CA LYS A 669 -10.94 9.47 11.04
C LYS A 669 -10.58 10.10 12.37
N LEU A 670 -9.81 11.19 12.35
CA LEU A 670 -9.37 11.85 13.57
C LEU A 670 -10.57 12.44 14.30
N ARG A 671 -10.62 12.27 15.62
CA ARG A 671 -11.73 12.79 16.42
C ARG A 671 -11.57 14.26 16.79
N ASP A 672 -10.33 14.75 16.88
CA ASP A 672 -10.07 16.18 17.01
C ASP A 672 -10.36 16.84 15.66
N SER A 673 -11.32 17.77 15.62
CA SER A 673 -11.69 18.49 14.39
C SER A 673 -10.63 19.48 13.90
N ALA A 674 -9.61 19.78 14.71
CA ALA A 674 -8.51 20.67 14.38
C ALA A 674 -7.18 20.16 14.97
N PRO A 675 -6.67 19.01 14.48
CA PRO A 675 -5.45 18.40 15.01
C PRO A 675 -4.27 19.36 14.89
N SER A 676 -3.36 19.32 15.88
CA SER A 676 -2.15 20.13 15.86
C SER A 676 -1.30 19.81 14.63
N GLN A 677 -0.81 20.83 13.94
CA GLN A 677 0.13 20.63 12.84
C GLN A 677 1.43 20.00 13.34
N GLY A 678 2.00 19.10 12.55
CA GLY A 678 3.22 18.40 12.92
C GLY A 678 3.34 16.99 12.34
N THR A 679 4.38 16.28 12.74
CA THR A 679 4.71 14.93 12.31
C THR A 679 4.25 13.88 13.32
N TYR A 680 3.21 13.16 12.97
CA TYR A 680 2.64 12.08 13.75
C TYR A 680 3.37 10.76 13.47
N THR A 681 3.39 9.87 14.45
CA THR A 681 3.90 8.50 14.31
C THR A 681 2.72 7.56 14.24
N LEU A 682 2.55 6.88 13.11
CA LEU A 682 1.54 5.84 12.93
C LEU A 682 2.21 4.47 12.95
N GLU A 683 1.79 3.60 13.85
CA GLU A 683 2.19 2.21 13.91
C GLU A 683 0.99 1.31 13.60
N LEU A 684 1.17 0.27 12.78
CA LEU A 684 0.12 -0.69 12.47
C LEU A 684 0.64 -2.10 12.19
N GLY A 685 -0.19 -3.11 12.41
CA GLY A 685 0.13 -4.52 12.15
C GLY A 685 -1.06 -5.45 12.36
N ASN A 686 -0.90 -6.74 12.05
CA ASN A 686 -1.96 -7.76 12.17
C ASN A 686 -3.22 -7.51 11.32
N ILE A 687 -3.10 -6.70 10.28
CA ILE A 687 -4.12 -6.54 9.25
C ILE A 687 -3.95 -7.68 8.25
N GLU A 688 -5.03 -8.41 8.00
CA GLU A 688 -5.09 -9.55 7.08
C GLU A 688 -5.56 -9.05 5.71
N ASP A 689 -5.02 -9.63 4.64
CA ASP A 689 -5.68 -9.58 3.33
C ASP A 689 -6.88 -10.55 3.27
N LEU A 690 -7.51 -10.67 2.10
CA LEU A 690 -8.62 -11.60 1.89
C LEU A 690 -8.21 -13.09 1.83
N ALA A 691 -6.92 -13.37 1.67
CA ALA A 691 -6.33 -14.70 1.74
C ALA A 691 -5.91 -15.10 3.17
N GLY A 692 -5.96 -14.17 4.13
CA GLY A 692 -5.59 -14.35 5.52
C GLY A 692 -4.09 -14.15 5.80
N ASN A 693 -3.30 -13.63 4.86
CA ASN A 693 -1.91 -13.33 5.12
C ASN A 693 -1.80 -12.03 5.94
N LYS A 694 -0.91 -12.02 6.95
CA LYS A 694 -0.85 -10.95 7.96
C LYS A 694 0.25 -9.93 7.69
N LEU A 695 -0.13 -8.65 7.66
CA LEU A 695 0.78 -7.53 7.73
C LEU A 695 1.63 -7.61 9.00
N LYS A 696 2.95 -7.64 8.82
CA LYS A 696 3.89 -7.48 9.92
C LYS A 696 3.86 -6.04 10.42
N LYS A 697 4.11 -5.86 11.71
CA LYS A 697 4.18 -4.55 12.36
C LYS A 697 5.11 -3.59 11.61
N VAL A 698 4.60 -2.41 11.27
CA VAL A 698 5.26 -1.34 10.52
C VAL A 698 4.96 0.03 11.15
N THR A 699 5.83 1.00 10.92
CA THR A 699 5.73 2.36 11.46
C THR A 699 5.97 3.40 10.38
N PHE A 700 5.12 4.42 10.33
CA PHE A 700 5.15 5.53 9.38
C PHE A 700 5.18 6.86 10.11
N LYS A 701 5.70 7.88 9.43
CA LYS A 701 5.58 9.28 9.84
C LYS A 701 4.53 9.94 8.95
N VAL A 702 3.49 10.48 9.56
CA VAL A 702 2.39 11.14 8.86
C VAL A 702 2.47 12.62 9.20
N LYS A 703 2.63 13.47 8.19
CA LYS A 703 2.66 14.91 8.42
C LYS A 703 1.23 15.45 8.29
N ILE A 704 0.72 16.00 9.38
CA ILE A 704 -0.50 16.80 9.40
C ILE A 704 -0.08 18.22 9.08
N GLU A 705 -0.26 18.61 7.81
CA GLU A 705 0.04 19.94 7.29
C GLU A 705 -1.24 20.77 7.20
N ASP A 706 -1.08 22.10 7.24
CA ASP A 706 -2.14 22.99 6.82
C ASP A 706 -2.36 22.84 5.33
N THR A 707 -3.60 22.63 4.92
CA THR A 707 -4.00 22.76 3.52
C THR A 707 -5.12 23.79 3.37
N THR A 708 -5.42 24.52 4.44
CA THR A 708 -6.37 25.61 4.39
C THR A 708 -5.71 26.71 3.56
N PRO A 709 -6.38 27.23 2.52
CA PRO A 709 -5.86 28.39 1.82
C PRO A 709 -5.62 29.55 2.78
N PRO A 710 -4.48 30.26 2.72
CA PRO A 710 -4.31 31.49 3.47
C PRO A 710 -5.37 32.51 3.06
N ASP A 711 -5.86 33.29 4.03
CA ASP A 711 -6.80 34.38 3.78
C ASP A 711 -6.06 35.66 3.36
N TYR A 712 -6.73 36.49 2.54
CA TYR A 712 -6.25 37.85 2.30
C TYR A 712 -6.45 38.70 3.57
N PRO A 713 -5.53 39.63 3.87
CA PRO A 713 -5.70 40.58 4.98
C PRO A 713 -7.02 41.37 4.85
N GLU A 714 -7.67 41.70 5.96
CA GLU A 714 -8.88 42.54 5.95
C GLU A 714 -8.59 44.00 5.61
N ALA A 715 -7.41 44.50 5.99
CA ALA A 715 -6.96 45.87 5.76
C ALA A 715 -5.43 45.95 5.73
N ILE A 716 -4.90 47.08 5.26
CA ILE A 716 -3.46 47.38 5.32
C ILE A 716 -3.20 48.41 6.41
N TYR A 717 -2.47 48.02 7.45
CA TYR A 717 -2.09 48.97 8.50
C TYR A 717 -0.94 49.85 8.03
N TYR A 718 -0.99 51.14 8.37
CA TYR A 718 0.06 52.08 7.98
C TYR A 718 0.49 52.99 9.12
N GLU A 719 1.74 53.43 9.04
CA GLU A 719 2.26 54.56 9.80
C GLU A 719 3.15 55.44 8.92
N GLY A 720 3.43 56.65 9.39
CA GLY A 720 4.22 57.64 8.65
C GLY A 720 3.38 58.77 8.07
N SER A 721 4.01 59.63 7.28
CA SER A 721 3.34 60.82 6.74
C SER A 721 4.06 61.38 5.51
N ASN A 722 3.34 62.25 4.78
CA ASN A 722 3.80 62.96 3.58
C ASN A 722 4.18 62.04 2.41
N THR A 723 5.43 61.60 2.34
CA THR A 723 5.94 60.75 1.26
C THR A 723 6.73 59.55 1.78
N ARG A 724 6.63 59.28 3.09
CA ARG A 724 7.29 58.16 3.76
C ARG A 724 6.25 57.40 4.58
N TYR A 725 5.92 56.21 4.13
CA TYR A 725 4.93 55.34 4.75
C TYR A 725 5.52 53.94 4.94
N THR A 726 5.18 53.33 6.06
CA THR A 726 5.41 51.90 6.29
C THR A 726 4.05 51.22 6.26
N LEU A 727 3.88 50.23 5.39
CA LEU A 727 2.68 49.41 5.29
C LEU A 727 2.93 48.03 5.89
N TYR A 728 2.00 47.54 6.68
CA TYR A 728 2.00 46.22 7.29
C TYR A 728 0.89 45.39 6.63
N VAL A 729 1.29 44.35 5.91
CA VAL A 729 0.40 43.39 5.25
C VAL A 729 0.41 42.09 6.05
N GLU A 730 -0.69 41.76 6.72
CA GLU A 730 -0.75 40.67 7.70
C GLU A 730 -1.64 39.53 7.20
N PHE A 731 -1.04 38.38 6.95
CA PHE A 731 -1.76 37.17 6.55
C PHE A 731 -2.17 36.35 7.77
N SER A 732 -3.20 35.51 7.60
CA SER A 732 -3.71 34.61 8.65
C SER A 732 -2.68 33.58 9.13
N GLU A 733 -1.65 33.31 8.33
CA GLU A 733 -0.68 32.25 8.56
C GLU A 733 0.70 32.53 7.90
N PRO A 734 1.76 31.77 8.22
CA PRO A 734 3.10 31.99 7.66
C PRO A 734 3.14 31.79 6.15
N MET A 735 3.72 32.74 5.42
CA MET A 735 3.67 32.76 3.95
C MET A 735 4.95 32.27 3.27
N ALA A 736 4.83 31.78 2.03
CA ALA A 736 5.96 31.38 1.20
C ALA A 736 6.92 32.55 0.93
N THR A 737 8.18 32.40 1.32
CA THR A 737 9.23 33.40 1.08
C THR A 737 10.10 33.14 -0.15
N SER A 738 9.79 32.10 -0.94
CA SER A 738 10.48 31.77 -2.19
C SER A 738 9.54 31.15 -3.21
N GLY A 739 9.95 31.11 -4.49
CA GLY A 739 9.13 30.60 -5.60
C GLY A 739 8.18 31.64 -6.20
N SER A 740 7.44 31.22 -7.23
CA SER A 740 6.60 32.10 -8.07
C SER A 740 5.39 32.72 -7.37
N TYR A 741 5.02 32.21 -6.19
CA TYR A 741 3.90 32.68 -5.37
C TYR A 741 4.38 33.28 -4.04
N SER A 742 5.66 33.65 -3.96
CA SER A 742 6.21 34.22 -2.75
C SER A 742 5.65 35.61 -2.45
N VAL A 743 5.35 35.87 -1.18
CA VAL A 743 5.06 37.21 -0.65
C VAL A 743 6.27 38.16 -0.69
N ARG A 744 7.49 37.66 -0.97
CA ARG A 744 8.66 38.53 -1.18
C ARG A 744 8.75 39.11 -2.59
N ASP A 745 7.95 38.63 -3.55
CA ASP A 745 7.94 39.19 -4.89
C ASP A 745 7.10 40.47 -4.92
N LEU A 746 7.75 41.63 -5.04
CA LEU A 746 7.09 42.92 -5.17
C LEU A 746 6.06 42.99 -6.32
N ALA A 747 6.12 42.08 -7.30
CA ALA A 747 5.12 42.01 -8.37
C ALA A 747 3.72 41.64 -7.85
N LYS A 748 3.64 41.07 -6.64
CA LYS A 748 2.39 40.66 -6.01
C LYS A 748 1.60 41.80 -5.40
N TYR A 749 2.15 43.01 -5.35
CA TYR A 749 1.53 44.15 -4.67
C TYR A 749 1.27 45.29 -5.66
N GLU A 750 0.04 45.81 -5.64
CA GLU A 750 -0.35 46.97 -6.43
C GLU A 750 -1.04 48.01 -5.56
N LEU A 751 -0.63 49.27 -5.73
CA LEU A 751 -1.34 50.44 -5.20
C LEU A 751 -2.30 50.96 -6.25
N TYR A 752 -3.58 51.10 -5.90
CA TYR A 752 -4.52 51.88 -6.69
C TYR A 752 -4.47 53.33 -6.23
N ASP A 753 -3.94 54.19 -7.10
CA ASP A 753 -3.93 55.64 -6.89
C ASP A 753 -5.23 56.21 -7.45
N ALA A 754 -6.11 56.68 -6.56
CA ALA A 754 -7.43 57.19 -6.92
C ALA A 754 -7.35 58.50 -7.72
N SER A 755 -6.32 59.32 -7.44
CA SER A 755 -6.11 60.61 -8.11
C SER A 755 -5.78 60.43 -9.60
N SER A 756 -5.05 59.37 -9.95
CA SER A 756 -4.68 59.03 -11.32
C SER A 756 -5.52 57.92 -11.95
N ARG A 757 -6.34 57.23 -11.16
CA ARG A 757 -7.17 56.07 -11.55
C ARG A 757 -6.36 54.94 -12.18
N ARG A 758 -5.22 54.63 -11.59
CA ARG A 758 -4.29 53.61 -12.12
C ARG A 758 -3.80 52.69 -11.01
N TYR A 759 -3.63 51.43 -11.38
CA TYR A 759 -2.88 50.47 -10.59
C TYR A 759 -1.38 50.65 -10.85
N ILE A 760 -0.62 50.76 -9.77
CA ILE A 760 0.82 50.93 -9.74
C ILE A 760 1.42 49.66 -9.15
N ASN A 761 2.02 48.84 -10.01
CA ASN A 761 2.73 47.64 -9.57
C ASN A 761 4.03 48.02 -8.85
N LEU A 762 4.20 47.60 -7.60
CA LEU A 762 5.30 48.08 -6.75
C LEU A 762 6.68 47.69 -7.29
N LYS A 763 6.82 46.51 -7.91
CA LYS A 763 8.08 46.09 -8.53
C LYS A 763 8.48 46.99 -9.70
N THR A 764 7.50 47.35 -10.52
CA THR A 764 7.72 48.18 -11.71
C THR A 764 8.08 49.61 -11.32
N ALA A 765 7.33 50.21 -10.38
CA ALA A 765 7.61 51.54 -9.86
C ALA A 765 9.00 51.65 -9.21
N ASN A 766 9.36 50.66 -8.39
CA ASN A 766 10.68 50.59 -7.75
C ASN A 766 11.81 50.43 -8.79
N SER A 767 11.59 49.64 -9.84
CA SER A 767 12.59 49.42 -10.90
C SER A 767 12.77 50.63 -11.81
N ASN A 768 11.68 51.37 -12.08
CA ASN A 768 11.70 52.60 -12.89
C ASN A 768 12.23 53.82 -12.12
N GLY A 769 12.34 53.72 -10.78
CA GLY A 769 12.75 54.82 -9.91
C GLY A 769 11.65 55.86 -9.68
N ASP A 770 10.37 55.49 -9.87
CA ASP A 770 9.22 56.37 -9.64
C ASP A 770 9.10 56.71 -8.14
N PHE A 771 9.29 55.71 -7.28
CA PHE A 771 9.51 55.81 -5.84
C PHE A 771 10.19 54.54 -5.33
N LYS A 772 10.86 54.60 -4.17
CA LYS A 772 11.60 53.46 -3.61
C LYS A 772 10.69 52.61 -2.73
N VAL A 773 10.78 51.29 -2.88
CA VAL A 773 10.09 50.31 -2.03
C VAL A 773 11.14 49.35 -1.44
N ASP A 774 11.25 49.33 -0.12
CA ASP A 774 12.00 48.31 0.61
C ASP A 774 11.03 47.30 1.23
N LEU A 775 11.34 46.00 1.17
CA LEU A 775 10.49 44.92 1.67
C LEU A 775 11.22 44.11 2.74
N ALA A 776 10.59 43.95 3.90
CA ALA A 776 11.02 43.07 4.98
C ALA A 776 9.89 42.10 5.37
N MET A 777 10.26 41.04 6.10
CA MET A 777 9.31 40.10 6.70
C MET A 777 9.44 40.19 8.21
N ALA A 778 8.32 40.03 8.90
CA ALA A 778 8.22 39.94 10.36
C ALA A 778 7.24 38.83 10.75
N ASN A 779 7.08 38.58 12.06
CA ASN A 779 6.09 37.66 12.63
C ASN A 779 6.12 36.27 11.97
N GLY A 780 7.27 35.59 12.01
CA GLY A 780 7.39 34.25 11.44
C GLY A 780 7.03 34.11 9.95
N ASN A 781 7.15 35.18 9.14
CA ASN A 781 6.70 35.30 7.75
C ASN A 781 5.19 35.50 7.54
N LYS A 782 4.42 35.82 8.58
CA LYS A 782 3.00 36.22 8.49
C LYS A 782 2.83 37.68 8.06
N THR A 783 3.78 38.55 8.37
CA THR A 783 3.69 39.99 8.08
C THR A 783 4.73 40.42 7.05
N VAL A 784 4.27 41.09 5.99
CA VAL A 784 5.13 41.78 5.01
C VAL A 784 5.16 43.27 5.36
N ILE A 785 6.36 43.81 5.53
CA ILE A 785 6.58 45.24 5.80
C ILE A 785 7.07 45.89 4.52
N LEU A 786 6.32 46.88 4.03
CA LEU A 786 6.64 47.65 2.83
C LEU A 786 6.94 49.11 3.20
N GLU A 787 8.20 49.53 3.05
CA GLU A 787 8.60 50.92 3.26
C GLU A 787 8.56 51.69 1.94
N LEU A 788 7.55 52.56 1.79
CA LEU A 788 7.34 53.41 0.63
C LEU A 788 8.02 54.77 0.83
N ASN A 789 8.96 55.10 -0.04
CA ASN A 789 9.71 56.37 -0.01
C ASN A 789 9.56 57.11 -1.34
N GLY A 790 8.82 58.22 -1.33
CA GLY A 790 8.58 59.07 -2.51
C GLY A 790 7.15 58.99 -3.06
N PHE A 791 6.26 58.20 -2.46
CA PHE A 791 4.84 58.11 -2.82
C PHE A 791 3.98 58.83 -1.78
N ARG A 792 3.00 59.61 -2.22
CA ARG A 792 2.06 60.31 -1.35
C ARG A 792 0.74 59.54 -1.31
N LEU A 793 0.57 58.74 -0.25
CA LEU A 793 -0.62 57.92 -0.02
C LEU A 793 -1.77 58.77 0.53
N ASP A 794 -2.96 58.63 -0.05
CA ASP A 794 -4.23 59.14 0.50
C ASP A 794 -5.04 57.96 1.07
N PRO A 795 -4.97 57.67 2.38
CA PRO A 795 -5.53 56.46 2.97
C PRO A 795 -7.06 56.39 2.91
N ASP A 796 -7.75 57.52 2.69
CA ASP A 796 -9.21 57.58 2.59
C ASP A 796 -9.72 57.33 1.16
N GLU A 797 -8.87 57.47 0.12
CA GLU A 797 -9.26 57.31 -1.29
C GLU A 797 -8.46 56.25 -2.06
N ASP A 798 -7.18 56.04 -1.74
CA ASP A 798 -6.33 55.03 -2.34
C ASP A 798 -6.65 53.63 -1.80
N GLY A 799 -6.19 52.60 -2.51
CA GLY A 799 -6.42 51.23 -2.08
C GLY A 799 -5.29 50.29 -2.46
N PHE A 800 -5.34 49.09 -1.91
CA PHE A 800 -4.27 48.12 -2.05
C PHE A 800 -4.79 46.78 -2.57
N VAL A 801 -4.03 46.16 -3.47
CA VAL A 801 -4.37 44.86 -4.04
C VAL A 801 -3.19 43.92 -3.94
N ILE A 802 -3.50 42.67 -3.60
CA ILE A 802 -2.53 41.59 -3.44
C ILE A 802 -2.84 40.50 -4.47
N GLY A 803 -1.86 40.14 -5.28
CA GLY A 803 -1.96 39.02 -6.21
C GLY A 803 -1.96 37.68 -5.49
N ARG A 804 -2.17 36.59 -6.23
CA ARG A 804 -2.16 35.24 -5.64
C ARG A 804 -0.80 34.91 -5.01
N VAL A 805 -0.84 34.48 -3.75
CA VAL A 805 0.31 34.12 -2.91
C VAL A 805 0.06 32.77 -2.25
N ALA A 806 1.13 32.11 -1.78
CA ALA A 806 1.05 30.82 -1.11
C ALA A 806 1.48 30.95 0.36
N ASP A 807 0.92 30.08 1.21
CA ASP A 807 1.42 29.82 2.55
C ASP A 807 2.81 29.13 2.50
N ALA A 808 3.42 28.86 3.64
CA ALA A 808 4.68 28.12 3.72
C ALA A 808 4.55 26.63 3.30
N GLY A 809 3.34 26.06 3.34
CA GLY A 809 3.01 24.69 2.93
C GLY A 809 2.79 24.51 1.41
N GLY A 810 2.67 25.60 0.66
CA GLY A 810 2.37 25.60 -0.78
C GLY A 810 0.87 25.69 -1.12
N THR A 811 -0.02 25.87 -0.15
CA THR A 811 -1.44 26.15 -0.40
C THR A 811 -1.60 27.61 -0.82
N PHE A 812 -2.42 27.85 -1.84
CA PHE A 812 -2.59 29.17 -2.42
C PHE A 812 -3.85 29.85 -1.88
N THR A 813 -3.79 31.17 -1.70
CA THR A 813 -4.99 32.00 -1.50
C THR A 813 -6.07 31.67 -2.54
N GLN A 814 -7.33 31.66 -2.11
CA GLN A 814 -8.45 31.40 -3.04
C GLN A 814 -8.65 32.59 -3.99
N GLY A 815 -8.55 32.33 -5.29
CA GLY A 815 -8.67 33.36 -6.32
C GLY A 815 -7.52 34.39 -6.31
N PHE A 816 -7.69 35.45 -7.10
CA PHE A 816 -6.88 36.67 -7.00
C PHE A 816 -7.48 37.57 -5.92
N GLY A 817 -6.64 38.35 -5.22
CA GLY A 817 -7.00 39.25 -4.14
C GLY A 817 -8.36 39.86 -4.30
N SER A 818 -9.19 39.60 -3.29
CA SER A 818 -10.45 40.25 -2.98
C SER A 818 -10.38 41.77 -3.17
N SER A 819 -11.53 42.39 -3.42
CA SER A 819 -11.84 43.83 -3.27
C SER A 819 -10.72 44.73 -2.71
N MET A 820 -10.48 45.86 -3.39
CA MET A 820 -9.62 46.98 -2.97
C MET A 820 -9.55 47.14 -1.44
N LEU A 821 -8.41 46.76 -0.85
CA LEU A 821 -8.21 46.79 0.60
C LEU A 821 -8.01 48.24 1.07
N GLU A 822 -8.64 48.57 2.20
CA GLU A 822 -8.56 49.90 2.84
C GLU A 822 -7.31 50.03 3.72
N PHE A 823 -6.90 51.27 3.97
CA PHE A 823 -5.79 51.58 4.87
C PHE A 823 -6.28 51.94 6.27
N ARG A 824 -5.70 51.34 7.31
CA ARG A 824 -6.01 51.67 8.72
C ARG A 824 -4.77 52.17 9.47
N PRO A 825 -4.91 53.13 10.40
CA PRO A 825 -3.79 53.58 11.23
C PRO A 825 -3.24 52.42 12.08
N VAL A 826 -1.92 52.36 12.27
CA VAL A 826 -1.29 51.30 13.10
C VAL A 826 -1.79 51.29 14.55
N GLU A 827 -2.32 52.41 15.07
CA GLU A 827 -2.88 52.47 16.43
C GLU A 827 -4.17 51.65 16.60
N GLU A 828 -4.83 51.26 15.52
CA GLU A 828 -6.01 50.37 15.52
C GLU A 828 -5.63 48.89 15.50
N ARG A 829 -4.34 48.57 15.56
CA ARG A 829 -3.82 47.19 15.50
C ARG A 829 -3.77 46.57 16.90
N THR A 830 -4.67 45.64 17.18
CA THR A 830 -4.78 44.90 18.45
C THR A 830 -4.45 43.42 18.25
N ILE A 831 -4.11 42.74 19.36
CA ILE A 831 -3.92 41.30 19.44
C ILE A 831 -5.02 40.73 20.33
N SER A 832 -5.69 39.67 19.89
CA SER A 832 -6.81 39.06 20.59
C SER A 832 -6.63 37.55 20.72
N PHE A 833 -7.44 36.91 21.57
CA PHE A 833 -7.41 35.44 21.68
C PHE A 833 -7.91 34.80 20.38
N VAL A 834 -7.25 33.73 19.93
CA VAL A 834 -7.81 32.89 18.88
C VAL A 834 -8.97 32.09 19.49
N ALA A 835 -10.14 32.20 18.88
CA ALA A 835 -11.35 31.53 19.36
C ALA A 835 -11.14 30.01 19.51
N GLY A 836 -11.49 29.46 20.67
CA GLY A 836 -11.36 28.04 21.00
C GLY A 836 -9.92 27.55 21.25
N LYS A 837 -8.91 28.44 21.27
CA LYS A 837 -7.50 28.09 21.50
C LYS A 837 -6.98 28.43 22.91
N VAL A 838 -7.89 28.71 23.84
CA VAL A 838 -7.58 28.72 25.27
C VAL A 838 -8.01 27.38 25.84
N ALA A 839 -7.07 26.58 26.32
CA ALA A 839 -7.35 25.22 26.76
C ALA A 839 -6.59 24.82 28.04
N ALA A 840 -7.29 24.15 28.96
CA ALA A 840 -6.67 23.52 30.11
C ALA A 840 -6.04 22.20 29.69
N VAL A 841 -4.71 22.10 29.73
CA VAL A 841 -3.97 20.88 29.37
C VAL A 841 -3.67 20.00 30.58
N SER A 842 -3.81 20.55 31.78
CA SER A 842 -3.85 19.83 33.05
C SER A 842 -4.65 20.62 34.08
N THR A 843 -4.87 20.06 35.26
CA THR A 843 -5.51 20.77 36.37
C THR A 843 -4.74 22.02 36.86
N LEU A 844 -3.51 22.24 36.39
CA LEU A 844 -2.65 23.36 36.78
C LEU A 844 -2.20 24.24 35.61
N GLU A 845 -2.48 23.85 34.37
CA GLU A 845 -1.87 24.47 33.21
C GLU A 845 -2.91 24.81 32.13
N ILE A 846 -2.86 26.05 31.64
CA ILE A 846 -3.69 26.55 30.55
C ILE A 846 -2.78 27.04 29.43
N GLU A 847 -2.96 26.51 28.21
CA GLU A 847 -2.37 27.06 27.00
C GLU A 847 -3.32 28.07 26.37
N ALA A 848 -2.80 29.21 25.91
CA ALA A 848 -3.57 30.21 25.18
C ALA A 848 -2.83 30.68 23.92
N GLU A 849 -3.54 30.78 22.80
CA GLU A 849 -3.02 31.24 21.50
C GLU A 849 -3.67 32.57 21.09
N PHE A 850 -2.90 33.42 20.43
CA PHE A 850 -3.27 34.75 20.00
C PHE A 850 -3.19 34.91 18.47
N ASP A 851 -3.99 35.82 17.92
CA ASP A 851 -4.03 36.14 16.48
C ASP A 851 -2.84 37.01 16.01
N GLY A 852 -1.98 37.41 16.95
CA GLY A 852 -0.74 38.13 16.72
C GLY A 852 0.33 37.78 17.76
N ASP A 853 1.56 38.23 17.51
CA ASP A 853 2.69 37.97 18.40
C ASP A 853 2.62 38.79 19.70
N LEU A 854 2.99 38.17 20.81
CA LEU A 854 3.26 38.80 22.10
C LEU A 854 4.73 38.61 22.46
N ASP A 855 5.53 39.65 22.25
CA ASP A 855 6.95 39.67 22.60
C ASP A 855 7.19 40.08 24.06
N TYR A 856 6.25 40.83 24.64
CA TYR A 856 6.25 41.23 26.05
C TYR A 856 4.91 40.90 26.69
N ILE A 857 4.96 40.27 27.88
CA ILE A 857 3.78 39.86 28.65
C ILE A 857 3.84 40.48 30.04
N ASP A 858 2.75 41.10 30.44
CA ASP A 858 2.47 41.47 31.82
C ASP A 858 1.49 40.47 32.43
N VAL A 859 1.93 39.72 33.45
CA VAL A 859 1.11 38.69 34.10
C VAL A 859 -0.16 39.29 34.71
N ASP A 860 -0.11 40.55 35.16
CA ASP A 860 -1.25 41.23 35.75
C ASP A 860 -2.36 41.54 34.73
N ASP A 861 -2.10 41.42 33.42
CA ASP A 861 -3.10 41.61 32.37
C ASP A 861 -4.14 40.49 32.32
N PHE A 862 -3.84 39.30 32.89
CA PHE A 862 -4.67 38.10 32.79
C PHE A 862 -5.31 37.71 34.13
N TYR A 863 -6.50 37.10 34.06
CA TYR A 863 -7.14 36.46 35.21
C TYR A 863 -8.13 35.38 34.76
N ILE A 864 -8.46 34.45 35.66
CA ILE A 864 -9.50 33.44 35.43
C ILE A 864 -10.84 33.95 35.93
N ALA A 865 -11.88 33.77 35.12
CA ALA A 865 -13.24 34.16 35.43
C ALA A 865 -14.19 32.95 35.41
N VAL A 866 -15.20 32.97 36.28
CA VAL A 866 -16.32 32.02 36.30
C VAL A 866 -17.55 32.75 35.79
N ASP A 867 -18.10 32.31 34.65
CA ASP A 867 -19.28 32.94 34.01
C ASP A 867 -19.10 34.45 33.74
N GLY A 868 -17.86 34.86 33.44
CA GLY A 868 -17.50 36.26 33.14
C GLY A 868 -17.13 37.13 34.35
N GLU A 869 -17.18 36.61 35.58
CA GLU A 869 -16.72 37.33 36.79
C GLU A 869 -15.40 36.77 37.32
N LYS A 870 -14.48 37.63 37.78
CA LYS A 870 -13.18 37.21 38.35
C LYS A 870 -13.36 36.19 39.48
N ALA A 871 -12.62 35.09 39.41
CA ALA A 871 -12.66 33.99 40.38
C ALA A 871 -11.34 33.85 41.16
N ASP A 872 -11.37 33.05 42.24
CA ASP A 872 -10.21 32.75 43.11
C ASP A 872 -9.34 31.63 42.50
N TYR A 873 -8.74 31.89 41.34
CA TYR A 873 -7.65 31.07 40.78
C TYR A 873 -6.42 31.94 40.60
N ASP A 874 -5.33 31.58 41.28
CA ASP A 874 -4.10 32.37 41.29
C ASP A 874 -3.16 31.90 40.18
N ILE A 875 -2.75 32.82 39.32
CA ILE A 875 -1.74 32.59 38.27
C ILE A 875 -0.37 32.72 38.92
N ALA A 876 0.41 31.64 38.94
CA ALA A 876 1.75 31.60 39.50
C ALA A 876 2.79 32.14 38.50
N THR A 877 2.72 31.68 37.25
CA THR A 877 3.66 32.07 36.18
C THR A 877 2.99 32.06 34.80
N ILE A 878 3.53 32.85 33.88
CA ILE A 878 3.23 32.77 32.45
C ILE A 878 4.55 32.60 31.69
N GLU A 879 4.61 31.61 30.81
CA GLU A 879 5.75 31.35 29.91
C GLU A 879 5.32 31.55 28.46
N ILE A 880 6.17 32.16 27.64
CA ILE A 880 5.99 32.25 26.19
C ILE A 880 6.44 30.92 25.58
N LEU A 881 5.50 30.16 25.04
CA LEU A 881 5.78 28.91 24.33
C LEU A 881 6.21 29.18 22.88
N ASP A 882 5.59 30.17 22.24
CA ASP A 882 5.89 30.66 20.90
C ASP A 882 5.48 32.14 20.80
N SER A 883 5.86 32.84 19.73
CA SER A 883 5.60 34.26 19.56
C SER A 883 4.11 34.61 19.74
N ASN A 884 3.18 33.73 19.35
CA ASN A 884 1.74 33.93 19.54
C ASN A 884 1.09 32.97 20.56
N LYS A 885 1.87 32.29 21.42
CA LYS A 885 1.34 31.26 22.33
C LYS A 885 1.99 31.28 23.70
N ILE A 886 1.16 31.13 24.75
CA ILE A 886 1.60 31.17 26.15
C ILE A 886 1.14 29.93 26.92
N LEU A 887 1.88 29.60 27.98
CA LEU A 887 1.50 28.64 29.01
C LEU A 887 1.31 29.39 30.33
N ILE A 888 0.13 29.26 30.91
CA ILE A 888 -0.22 29.81 32.21
C ILE A 888 -0.21 28.66 33.23
N THR A 889 0.56 28.81 34.29
CA THR A 889 0.61 27.84 35.40
C THR A 889 -0.09 28.43 36.62
N LEU A 890 -1.04 27.68 37.17
CA LEU A 890 -1.78 28.04 38.38
C LEU A 890 -1.04 27.62 39.66
N ALA A 891 -1.38 28.24 40.78
CA ALA A 891 -0.90 27.82 42.08
C ALA A 891 -1.48 26.45 42.50
N ASP A 892 -0.69 25.66 43.24
CA ASP A 892 -1.02 24.28 43.64
C ASP A 892 -2.32 24.16 44.49
N ASP A 893 -2.72 25.25 45.16
CA ASP A 893 -3.92 25.33 46.00
C ASP A 893 -5.18 25.78 45.25
N THR A 894 -5.07 26.17 43.98
CA THR A 894 -6.19 26.60 43.13
C THR A 894 -6.26 25.79 41.82
N LYS A 895 -6.36 24.46 41.93
CA LYS A 895 -6.46 23.55 40.78
C LYS A 895 -7.79 23.68 40.03
N LEU A 896 -7.74 23.58 38.71
CA LEU A 896 -8.93 23.47 37.87
C LEU A 896 -9.64 22.12 38.11
N PRO A 897 -10.98 22.10 38.10
CA PRO A 897 -11.75 20.87 37.95
C PRO A 897 -11.41 20.14 36.65
N GLY A 898 -11.50 18.81 36.63
CA GLY A 898 -11.21 17.98 35.44
C GLY A 898 -12.07 18.38 34.24
N ASP A 899 -13.37 18.63 34.46
CA ASP A 899 -14.32 19.06 33.43
C ASP A 899 -14.29 20.58 33.13
N VAL A 900 -13.32 21.29 33.72
CA VAL A 900 -13.15 22.76 33.62
C VAL A 900 -14.43 23.53 33.96
N ARG A 901 -15.20 23.03 34.95
CA ARG A 901 -16.43 23.69 35.42
C ARG A 901 -16.49 23.81 36.93
N GLU A 902 -16.82 25.00 37.40
CA GLU A 902 -17.11 25.24 38.81
C GLU A 902 -18.63 25.27 39.04
N LYS A 903 -19.18 24.29 39.77
CA LYS A 903 -20.63 24.17 40.03
C LYS A 903 -21.46 24.27 38.74
N SER A 904 -20.99 23.61 37.68
CA SER A 904 -21.55 23.60 36.33
C SER A 904 -21.38 24.90 35.51
N LYS A 905 -20.77 25.95 36.06
CA LYS A 905 -20.44 27.19 35.35
C LYS A 905 -19.14 27.04 34.56
N ARG A 906 -19.04 27.71 33.41
CA ARG A 906 -17.85 27.70 32.56
C ARG A 906 -16.76 28.62 33.11
N LEU A 907 -15.51 28.20 32.94
CA LEU A 907 -14.32 28.99 33.21
C LEU A 907 -13.86 29.72 31.94
N TYR A 908 -13.30 30.91 32.12
CA TYR A 908 -12.80 31.79 31.06
C TYR A 908 -11.41 32.29 31.43
N LEU A 909 -10.52 32.41 30.45
CA LEU A 909 -9.34 33.25 30.56
C LEU A 909 -9.72 34.65 30.07
N ALA A 910 -9.45 35.67 30.87
CA ALA A 910 -9.86 37.04 30.58
C ALA A 910 -8.72 38.04 30.71
N THR A 911 -8.80 39.13 29.95
CA THR A 911 -7.87 40.27 30.03
C THR A 911 -8.48 41.44 30.79
N ARG A 912 -7.65 42.23 31.47
CA ARG A 912 -8.07 43.42 32.22
C ARG A 912 -8.34 44.62 31.29
N GLY A 913 -8.83 45.73 31.86
CA GLY A 913 -9.09 46.97 31.10
C GLY A 913 -10.47 47.08 30.44
N GLY A 914 -11.36 46.10 30.64
CA GLY A 914 -12.72 46.07 30.10
C GLY A 914 -13.72 47.02 30.76
N ALA A 915 -15.02 46.84 30.49
CA ALA A 915 -16.10 47.75 30.89
C ALA A 915 -16.16 48.08 32.40
N GLY A 916 -15.65 47.19 33.27
CA GLY A 916 -15.54 47.35 34.73
C GLY A 916 -14.18 47.80 35.28
N ASP A 917 -13.13 47.89 34.45
CA ASP A 917 -11.75 48.19 34.86
C ASP A 917 -11.05 49.18 33.89
N LYS A 918 -11.79 50.19 33.41
CA LYS A 918 -11.34 51.12 32.35
C LYS A 918 -10.07 51.93 32.66
N SER A 919 -9.66 51.99 33.93
CA SER A 919 -8.43 52.69 34.34
C SER A 919 -7.17 51.83 34.17
N TYR A 920 -7.32 50.52 34.05
CA TYR A 920 -6.22 49.61 33.85
C TYR A 920 -5.70 49.73 32.41
N LYS A 921 -4.37 49.70 32.25
CA LYS A 921 -3.71 49.80 30.95
C LYS A 921 -2.98 48.49 30.69
N ILE A 922 -3.34 47.83 29.59
CA ILE A 922 -2.63 46.65 29.12
C ILE A 922 -1.15 46.97 28.89
N GLY A 923 -0.29 46.14 29.47
CA GLY A 923 1.16 46.18 29.31
C GLY A 923 1.67 45.25 28.20
N SER A 924 0.94 44.17 27.92
CA SER A 924 1.34 43.15 26.94
C SER A 924 1.25 43.66 25.50
N GLU A 925 2.32 43.48 24.72
CA GLU A 925 2.45 44.00 23.36
C GLU A 925 3.44 43.19 22.49
N SER A 926 3.29 43.31 21.16
CA SER A 926 4.27 42.82 20.17
C SER A 926 5.48 43.76 20.06
N ALA A 927 6.59 43.27 19.51
CA ALA A 927 7.76 44.05 19.14
C ALA A 927 7.46 45.14 18.10
N SER A 928 6.34 45.00 17.38
CA SER A 928 5.83 45.96 16.40
C SER A 928 4.81 46.96 16.95
N GLY A 929 4.55 46.94 18.27
CA GLY A 929 3.71 47.91 18.98
C GLY A 929 2.21 47.61 18.99
N ALA A 930 1.76 46.53 18.37
CA ALA A 930 0.37 46.04 18.53
C ALA A 930 0.14 45.59 19.98
N LYS A 931 -0.98 45.99 20.58
CA LYS A 931 -1.31 45.73 22.00
C LYS A 931 -2.34 44.63 22.16
N LEU A 932 -2.22 43.85 23.23
CA LEU A 932 -3.28 42.94 23.64
C LEU A 932 -4.59 43.72 23.89
N GLU A 933 -5.70 43.22 23.36
CA GLU A 933 -7.00 43.87 23.50
C GLU A 933 -7.49 43.79 24.96
N ALA A 934 -8.03 44.91 25.44
CA ALA A 934 -8.49 45.05 26.81
C ALA A 934 -9.92 44.51 26.98
N GLY A 935 -10.17 43.77 28.06
CA GLY A 935 -11.51 43.28 28.42
C GLY A 935 -11.99 42.08 27.62
N LEU A 936 -11.09 41.28 27.06
CA LEU A 936 -11.40 40.01 26.41
C LEU A 936 -11.77 38.95 27.44
N ALA A 937 -12.58 37.98 27.01
CA ALA A 937 -12.86 36.76 27.78
C ALA A 937 -13.11 35.59 26.82
N GLU A 938 -12.24 34.59 26.86
CA GLU A 938 -12.34 33.40 26.02
C GLU A 938 -12.59 32.15 26.88
N PRO A 939 -13.57 31.28 26.54
CA PRO A 939 -13.83 30.07 27.30
C PRO A 939 -12.61 29.16 27.35
N ILE A 940 -12.32 28.59 28.53
CA ILE A 940 -11.29 27.57 28.66
C ILE A 940 -11.87 26.25 28.18
N VAL A 941 -11.30 25.73 27.10
CA VAL A 941 -11.63 24.41 26.55
C VAL A 941 -10.99 23.33 27.43
N ASP A 942 -11.78 22.33 27.78
CA ASP A 942 -11.31 21.16 28.49
C ASP A 942 -10.46 20.27 27.55
N ARG A 943 -9.17 20.17 27.85
CA ARG A 943 -8.22 19.21 27.26
C ARG A 943 -7.51 18.38 28.32
N ILE A 944 -8.09 18.29 29.52
CA ILE A 944 -7.56 17.48 30.62
C ILE A 944 -7.88 16.02 30.31
N LYS A 945 -6.93 15.11 30.49
CA LYS A 945 -7.19 13.68 30.28
C LYS A 945 -8.05 13.14 31.42
N PRO A 946 -8.98 12.20 31.16
CA PRO A 946 -9.71 11.54 32.24
C PRO A 946 -8.73 10.74 33.11
N GLU A 947 -8.77 11.00 34.41
CA GLU A 947 -7.92 10.35 35.41
C GLU A 947 -8.75 9.68 36.51
N ILE A 948 -8.14 8.71 37.21
CA ILE A 948 -8.73 8.09 38.39
C ILE A 948 -8.74 9.11 39.52
N LEU A 949 -9.87 9.23 40.21
CA LEU A 949 -9.99 10.07 41.38
C LEU A 949 -9.00 9.60 42.46
N THR A 950 -8.27 10.54 43.05
CA THR A 950 -7.36 10.25 44.17
C THR A 950 -7.79 10.98 45.44
N GLU A 951 -7.52 10.36 46.59
CA GLU A 951 -7.85 10.93 47.90
C GLU A 951 -6.63 11.05 48.83
N ASN A 952 -6.67 12.07 49.70
CA ASN A 952 -5.63 12.32 50.70
C ASN A 952 -5.97 11.72 52.08
N GLY A 953 -4.94 11.35 52.84
CA GLY A 953 -5.06 10.85 54.22
C GLY A 953 -5.72 9.47 54.35
N LYS A 954 -5.44 8.54 53.43
CA LYS A 954 -6.05 7.18 53.41
C LYS A 954 -5.08 6.07 53.88
N ASP A 955 -5.66 4.94 54.28
CA ASP A 955 -5.00 3.70 54.70
C ASP A 955 -5.50 2.53 53.81
N PRO A 956 -4.77 2.16 52.74
CA PRO A 956 -5.19 1.12 51.79
C PRO A 956 -5.12 -0.30 52.35
N SER A 957 -4.55 -0.50 53.55
CA SER A 957 -4.51 -1.82 54.21
C SER A 957 -5.86 -2.25 54.82
N LYS A 958 -6.94 -1.53 54.50
CA LYS A 958 -8.30 -1.77 54.97
C LYS A 958 -9.28 -1.60 53.82
N PRO A 959 -10.47 -2.24 53.87
CA PRO A 959 -11.50 -2.06 52.86
C PRO A 959 -11.98 -0.62 52.76
N TYR A 960 -12.32 -0.19 51.53
CA TYR A 960 -12.78 1.17 51.26
C TYR A 960 -14.07 1.54 52.02
N SER A 961 -14.97 0.57 52.23
CA SER A 961 -16.21 0.70 53.01
C SER A 961 -15.99 0.90 54.52
N SER A 962 -14.78 0.65 55.02
CA SER A 962 -14.42 0.77 56.44
C SER A 962 -13.84 2.14 56.79
N SER A 963 -13.61 2.42 58.09
CA SER A 963 -12.90 3.65 58.50
C SER A 963 -11.42 3.60 58.09
N ASN A 964 -11.12 4.11 56.89
CA ASN A 964 -9.83 4.01 56.22
C ASN A 964 -8.93 5.25 56.39
N LYS A 965 -9.02 5.98 57.52
CA LYS A 965 -8.17 7.15 57.78
C LYS A 965 -6.71 6.74 58.01
N GLY A 966 -5.79 7.37 57.28
CA GLY A 966 -4.35 7.08 57.30
C GLY A 966 -3.48 8.32 57.02
N LYS A 967 -2.27 8.07 56.50
CA LYS A 967 -1.26 9.11 56.18
C LYS A 967 -0.87 9.16 54.70
N LYS A 968 -1.35 8.23 53.87
CA LYS A 968 -1.02 8.25 52.43
C LYS A 968 -1.88 9.28 51.72
N ASN A 969 -1.25 10.05 50.84
CA ASN A 969 -1.88 11.05 50.00
C ASN A 969 -1.94 10.56 48.55
N ASN A 970 -2.85 11.12 47.75
CA ASN A 970 -3.08 10.78 46.36
C ASN A 970 -3.31 9.26 46.12
N VAL A 971 -4.11 8.60 46.98
CA VAL A 971 -4.44 7.18 46.81
C VAL A 971 -5.59 7.03 45.79
N PRO A 972 -5.44 6.27 44.69
CA PRO A 972 -6.51 6.06 43.71
C PRO A 972 -7.73 5.38 44.32
N VAL A 973 -8.93 5.78 43.90
CA VAL A 973 -10.20 5.20 44.36
C VAL A 973 -10.55 3.99 43.49
N VAL A 974 -9.79 2.90 43.68
CA VAL A 974 -10.00 1.59 43.04
C VAL A 974 -10.12 0.53 44.13
N TYR A 975 -11.29 -0.07 44.29
CA TYR A 975 -11.54 -1.07 45.33
C TYR A 975 -12.47 -2.17 44.83
N ALA A 976 -12.48 -3.29 45.56
CA ALA A 976 -13.28 -4.43 45.18
C ALA A 976 -13.94 -5.13 46.38
N THR A 977 -15.09 -5.77 46.10
CA THR A 977 -15.85 -6.59 47.06
C THR A 977 -16.07 -7.97 46.45
N TYR A 978 -15.62 -9.01 47.14
CA TYR A 978 -15.78 -10.42 46.77
C TYR A 978 -16.96 -11.06 47.49
N PHE A 979 -17.86 -11.68 46.73
CA PHE A 979 -19.04 -12.37 47.24
C PHE A 979 -18.87 -13.89 47.20
N SER A 980 -18.46 -14.46 48.34
CA SER A 980 -18.11 -15.88 48.48
C SER A 980 -19.25 -16.89 48.22
N GLY A 981 -20.51 -16.43 48.14
CA GLY A 981 -21.66 -17.28 47.85
C GLY A 981 -21.94 -17.47 46.35
N VAL A 982 -21.43 -16.59 45.50
CA VAL A 982 -21.63 -16.61 44.03
C VAL A 982 -20.32 -16.63 43.25
N ASP A 983 -19.18 -16.51 43.95
CA ASP A 983 -17.82 -16.51 43.40
C ASP A 983 -17.58 -15.39 42.37
N LEU A 984 -18.06 -14.19 42.68
CA LEU A 984 -17.90 -12.99 41.86
C LEU A 984 -17.20 -11.88 42.65
N THR A 985 -16.39 -11.08 41.95
CA THR A 985 -15.80 -9.85 42.48
C THR A 985 -16.39 -8.63 41.78
N PHE A 986 -16.85 -7.65 42.55
CA PHE A 986 -17.33 -6.37 42.05
C PHE A 986 -16.21 -5.36 42.20
N VAL A 987 -15.73 -4.81 41.09
CA VAL A 987 -14.68 -3.81 41.06
C VAL A 987 -15.30 -2.44 40.86
N THR A 988 -14.90 -1.46 41.67
CA THR A 988 -15.33 -0.06 41.56
C THR A 988 -14.13 0.83 41.30
N VAL A 989 -14.24 1.66 40.26
CA VAL A 989 -13.25 2.67 39.88
C VAL A 989 -13.95 4.03 39.87
N ALA A 990 -13.45 5.00 40.63
CA ALA A 990 -13.95 6.38 40.54
C ALA A 990 -13.02 7.24 39.70
N PHE A 991 -13.59 8.04 38.81
CA PHE A 991 -12.88 8.99 37.96
C PHE A 991 -12.99 10.41 38.53
N ALA A 992 -12.00 11.25 38.25
CA ALA A 992 -11.98 12.65 38.65
C ALA A 992 -13.15 13.46 38.05
N GLU A 993 -13.75 12.94 36.98
CA GLU A 993 -14.89 13.51 36.27
C GLU A 993 -15.76 12.41 35.63
N PRO A 994 -16.98 12.72 35.16
CA PRO A 994 -17.79 11.78 34.38
C PRO A 994 -17.12 11.40 33.06
N VAL A 995 -17.11 10.09 32.75
CA VAL A 995 -16.56 9.55 31.50
C VAL A 995 -17.67 9.04 30.59
N ARG A 996 -17.41 8.84 29.29
CA ARG A 996 -18.33 8.12 28.40
C ARG A 996 -18.40 6.66 28.82
N ALA A 997 -19.52 6.03 28.47
CA ALA A 997 -19.76 4.61 28.77
C ALA A 997 -18.58 3.74 28.34
N ILE A 998 -18.05 2.97 29.30
CA ILE A 998 -16.99 1.99 29.09
C ILE A 998 -17.65 0.61 28.93
N GLU A 999 -17.39 -0.04 27.81
CA GLU A 999 -17.91 -1.38 27.51
C GLU A 999 -16.93 -2.46 28.02
N ALA A 1000 -17.45 -3.67 28.28
CA ALA A 1000 -16.67 -4.75 28.89
C ALA A 1000 -15.47 -5.20 28.04
N ASP A 1001 -15.56 -5.11 26.72
CA ASP A 1001 -14.51 -5.46 25.77
C ASP A 1001 -13.29 -4.51 25.81
N TYR A 1002 -13.42 -3.35 26.47
CA TYR A 1002 -12.31 -2.44 26.73
C TYR A 1002 -11.58 -2.75 28.05
N ILE A 1003 -12.06 -3.68 28.87
CA ILE A 1003 -11.51 -3.96 30.21
C ILE A 1003 -10.75 -5.28 30.19
N THR A 1004 -9.49 -5.24 30.62
CA THR A 1004 -8.66 -6.43 30.83
C THR A 1004 -8.24 -6.50 32.28
N VAL A 1005 -8.37 -7.67 32.91
CA VAL A 1005 -7.97 -7.91 34.30
C VAL A 1005 -6.86 -8.94 34.32
N ASN A 1006 -5.74 -8.62 34.96
CA ASN A 1006 -4.52 -9.43 35.02
C ASN A 1006 -4.15 -9.99 33.64
N ASP A 1007 -3.89 -9.14 32.64
CA ASP A 1007 -3.54 -9.56 31.27
C ASP A 1007 -4.50 -10.57 30.60
N GLY A 1008 -5.77 -10.61 31.02
CA GLY A 1008 -6.79 -11.51 30.50
C GLY A 1008 -6.81 -12.88 31.16
N TYR A 1009 -6.08 -13.08 32.27
CA TYR A 1009 -6.21 -14.28 33.10
C TYR A 1009 -7.54 -14.34 33.85
N ASN A 1010 -8.18 -13.20 34.07
CA ASN A 1010 -9.50 -13.09 34.67
C ASN A 1010 -10.52 -12.58 33.65
N GLU A 1011 -11.68 -13.24 33.59
CA GLU A 1011 -12.76 -12.93 32.66
C GLU A 1011 -13.73 -11.92 33.29
N VAL A 1012 -14.03 -10.85 32.56
CA VAL A 1012 -15.12 -9.92 32.88
C VAL A 1012 -16.42 -10.59 32.46
N SER A 1013 -17.39 -10.74 33.38
CA SER A 1013 -18.62 -11.46 33.09
C SER A 1013 -19.40 -10.79 31.93
N ASP A 1014 -20.04 -11.58 31.06
CA ASP A 1014 -20.82 -11.06 29.92
C ASP A 1014 -21.94 -10.11 30.38
N GLY A 1015 -21.95 -8.88 29.83
CA GLY A 1015 -22.83 -7.80 30.27
C GLY A 1015 -22.55 -7.29 31.70
N GLY A 1016 -21.38 -7.60 32.26
CA GLY A 1016 -21.02 -7.38 33.67
C GLY A 1016 -20.69 -5.93 34.06
N VAL A 1017 -20.84 -4.95 33.18
CA VAL A 1017 -20.70 -3.52 33.53
C VAL A 1017 -22.04 -3.02 34.11
N LEU A 1018 -22.02 -2.64 35.40
CA LEU A 1018 -23.19 -2.24 36.17
C LEU A 1018 -23.37 -0.73 36.26
N ASP A 1019 -22.26 0.02 36.29
CA ASP A 1019 -22.20 1.47 36.07
C ASP A 1019 -21.06 1.72 35.12
N ASP A 1020 -21.29 2.48 34.07
CA ASP A 1020 -20.42 2.56 32.88
C ASP A 1020 -19.44 3.74 32.94
N GLY A 1021 -19.35 4.43 34.08
CA GLY A 1021 -18.50 5.60 34.25
C GLY A 1021 -19.19 6.93 33.94
N THR A 1022 -20.41 6.94 33.37
CA THR A 1022 -21.14 8.16 33.00
C THR A 1022 -21.51 9.08 34.15
N LYS A 1023 -21.37 8.61 35.39
CA LYS A 1023 -21.54 9.38 36.62
C LYS A 1023 -20.24 9.58 37.39
N GLY A 1024 -19.09 9.32 36.77
CA GLY A 1024 -17.76 9.36 37.39
C GLY A 1024 -17.40 8.10 38.17
N VAL A 1025 -18.20 7.03 38.06
CA VAL A 1025 -17.95 5.75 38.73
C VAL A 1025 -18.21 4.62 37.75
N LEU A 1026 -17.21 3.75 37.55
CA LEU A 1026 -17.31 2.50 36.81
C LEU A 1026 -17.43 1.35 37.80
N ILE A 1027 -18.41 0.48 37.60
CA ILE A 1027 -18.61 -0.75 38.38
C ILE A 1027 -18.73 -1.91 37.40
N PHE A 1028 -17.87 -2.92 37.53
CA PHE A 1028 -17.93 -4.13 36.71
C PHE A 1028 -17.70 -5.42 37.51
N VAL A 1029 -18.14 -6.53 36.95
CA VAL A 1029 -18.11 -7.85 37.58
C VAL A 1029 -17.05 -8.73 36.92
N VAL A 1030 -16.24 -9.38 37.76
CA VAL A 1030 -15.19 -10.32 37.35
C VAL A 1030 -15.47 -11.68 37.96
N ASP A 1031 -15.30 -12.73 37.17
CA ASP A 1031 -15.47 -14.11 37.61
C ASP A 1031 -14.31 -14.52 38.53
N GLY A 1032 -14.65 -15.03 39.72
CA GLY A 1032 -13.69 -15.46 40.75
C GLY A 1032 -13.26 -14.34 41.70
N ARG A 1033 -12.30 -14.67 42.58
CA ARG A 1033 -11.80 -13.78 43.63
C ARG A 1033 -10.56 -13.00 43.17
N LEU A 1034 -10.63 -11.68 43.30
CA LEU A 1034 -9.47 -10.78 43.16
C LEU A 1034 -8.86 -10.40 44.51
N TYR A 1035 -7.66 -9.82 44.47
CA TYR A 1035 -6.87 -9.39 45.62
C TYR A 1035 -6.35 -7.95 45.44
N GLN A 1036 -5.98 -7.33 46.56
CA GLN A 1036 -5.26 -6.06 46.53
C GLN A 1036 -3.96 -6.22 45.70
N GLY A 1037 -3.73 -5.31 44.76
CA GLY A 1037 -2.61 -5.35 43.83
C GLY A 1037 -2.89 -6.08 42.51
N ASP A 1038 -4.08 -6.67 42.31
CA ASP A 1038 -4.45 -7.20 40.99
C ASP A 1038 -4.58 -6.06 39.98
N GLU A 1039 -4.09 -6.29 38.76
CA GLU A 1039 -3.99 -5.28 37.70
C GLU A 1039 -5.27 -5.21 36.87
N ILE A 1040 -5.68 -3.98 36.55
CA ILE A 1040 -6.79 -3.66 35.68
C ILE A 1040 -6.26 -2.71 34.61
N GLU A 1041 -6.52 -3.03 33.34
CA GLU A 1041 -6.27 -2.15 32.21
C GLU A 1041 -7.59 -1.81 31.52
N ILE A 1042 -7.82 -0.52 31.29
CA ILE A 1042 -8.88 -0.05 30.41
C ILE A 1042 -8.24 0.46 29.13
N ALA A 1043 -8.53 -0.21 28.01
CA ALA A 1043 -7.93 0.07 26.71
C ALA A 1043 -8.14 1.52 26.27
N MET A 1044 -9.31 2.11 26.58
CA MET A 1044 -9.58 3.52 26.33
C MET A 1044 -10.67 4.07 27.27
N VAL A 1045 -10.37 5.17 27.96
CA VAL A 1045 -11.34 5.96 28.74
C VAL A 1045 -11.50 7.31 28.06
N ARG A 1046 -12.73 7.81 27.91
CA ARG A 1046 -12.99 9.15 27.35
C ARG A 1046 -13.85 9.97 28.30
N ASP A 1047 -13.58 11.25 28.46
CA ASP A 1047 -14.51 12.16 29.14
C ASP A 1047 -15.65 12.62 28.21
N LEU A 1048 -16.51 13.50 28.74
CA LEU A 1048 -17.61 14.09 27.98
C LEU A 1048 -17.17 15.13 26.94
N ALA A 1049 -16.05 15.82 27.17
CA ALA A 1049 -15.43 16.76 26.23
C ALA A 1049 -14.76 16.04 25.04
N GLY A 1050 -14.54 14.72 25.16
CA GLY A 1050 -13.92 13.88 24.15
C GLY A 1050 -12.42 13.65 24.35
N ASN A 1051 -11.81 14.15 25.43
CA ASN A 1051 -10.43 13.79 25.77
C ASN A 1051 -10.39 12.36 26.29
N PHE A 1052 -9.23 11.73 26.19
CA PHE A 1052 -9.13 10.30 26.43
C PHE A 1052 -7.74 9.90 26.95
N ALA A 1053 -7.74 8.79 27.68
CA ALA A 1053 -6.55 8.05 28.07
C ALA A 1053 -6.61 6.66 27.43
N THR A 1054 -5.54 6.22 26.76
CA THR A 1054 -5.42 4.83 26.29
C THR A 1054 -4.60 4.02 27.29
N ARG A 1055 -4.88 2.71 27.36
CA ARG A 1055 -4.16 1.75 28.22
C ARG A 1055 -4.03 2.25 29.66
N LEU A 1056 -5.16 2.72 30.21
CA LEU A 1056 -5.20 3.21 31.57
C LEU A 1056 -5.08 2.00 32.51
N SER A 1057 -3.87 1.75 32.98
CA SER A 1057 -3.54 0.63 33.87
C SER A 1057 -3.45 1.09 35.32
N PHE A 1058 -4.02 0.30 36.22
CA PHE A 1058 -4.06 0.58 37.65
C PHE A 1058 -4.31 -0.71 38.45
N GLU A 1059 -4.07 -0.66 39.76
CA GLU A 1059 -4.22 -1.81 40.64
C GLU A 1059 -5.43 -1.64 41.58
N ILE A 1060 -5.94 -2.75 42.10
CA ILE A 1060 -6.87 -2.71 43.24
C ILE A 1060 -6.12 -2.19 44.47
N GLU A 1061 -6.41 -0.94 44.85
CA GLU A 1061 -5.64 -0.20 45.87
C GLU A 1061 -5.98 -0.62 47.30
N TYR A 1062 -7.23 -0.94 47.59
CA TYR A 1062 -7.71 -1.25 48.96
C TYR A 1062 -7.79 -2.75 49.22
N GLU A 1063 -7.67 -3.16 50.49
CA GLU A 1063 -7.94 -4.55 50.90
C GLU A 1063 -9.35 -4.98 50.42
N VAL A 1064 -9.42 -6.09 49.68
CA VAL A 1064 -10.69 -6.59 49.10
C VAL A 1064 -11.64 -7.02 50.20
N GLU A 1065 -12.84 -6.42 50.22
CA GLU A 1065 -13.89 -6.76 51.18
C GLU A 1065 -14.48 -8.13 50.86
N VAL A 1066 -14.69 -8.97 51.87
CA VAL A 1066 -15.28 -10.30 51.69
C VAL A 1066 -16.66 -10.34 52.31
N GLU A 1067 -17.69 -10.42 51.48
CA GLU A 1067 -19.07 -10.61 51.91
C GLU A 1067 -19.51 -12.08 51.75
N ARG A 1068 -20.31 -12.53 52.72
CA ARG A 1068 -21.04 -13.79 52.65
C ARG A 1068 -22.52 -13.46 52.45
N LEU A 1069 -23.06 -13.88 51.31
CA LEU A 1069 -24.50 -13.88 51.05
C LEU A 1069 -25.23 -14.90 51.92
#